data_AF-A0A2E6U2L1-F1
#
_entry.id   AF-A0A2E6U2L1-F1
#
_cell.length_a   1.000
_cell.length_b   1.000
_cell.length_c   1.000
_cell.angle_alpha   90.00
_cell.angle_beta   90.00
_cell.angle_gamma   90.00
#
_symmetry.space_group_name_H-M   'P 1'
#
loop_
_entity.id
_entity.type
_entity.pdbx_description
1 polymer ?
#
loop_
_entity_poly.entity_id
_entity_poly.type
_entity_poly.pdbx_seq_one_letter_code
_entity_poly.pdbx_strand_id
1 'polypeptide(L)'
;MKHFIQAHKTKMIVAGLVVVLLVSLAAGYVQYRLAQPFMTAEKIAAVRAEVAAQNEGVLSIPSPLAVFSPASSGDRNVYFGDLHVHSSLSFDSYIFGNRWGLEDAYRFARGAAMKNPGGEIMQLTQPLDFVAITDHAEGFAFPSLCSQPASKLSDTENDFCKALENPSASLFLRLRESGERRPMKRIDTRNEPQQIEYENDTWAYVVAMADKHNEPGKFTTFPAYEYSPPLPKSGKHHRNVIFKNGNVPKHAISGYDAAETPDLWRGLHQRCQAPCEVLTIPHNPNKTWGLAFSGVTIDGRAYTPEDWALREKMEPLVEMFQIKGASECAYGINSTDEECGFEQFLPRCQSSDEILCIQPTAMARDGLKQGLLLQRDLGFNPLDFGMIGSTDTHNANAGDAEEWDYRGAAANFSTPARTRLLGGRADRGRRALERNPGGLAAVWAEENSREAIFAAMQRKEVYATSGTRIALRFFGGFNNMQPALKSTNPVREADRLGVPMGAHMPAGQTAKPQFFVWAMRDPSATALDKVQMVKSWVEGDTTRELVFDIACAEGRVPDAEGRCPTLRADIDMVSCAPEAGRGANELKTIWQDDGYQPDEKAFYYIRVLQVESCRWSMFDAIRSGLSHPAGMPRRTAERAWSSPIFVGGTKH
;
A
#
# COMPACT_ATOMS: atom_id res chain seq x y z
N MET A 1 36.20 -14.06 63.76
CA MET A 1 34.87 -14.09 63.09
C MET A 1 34.33 -12.71 62.72
N LYS A 2 34.21 -11.74 63.66
CA LYS A 2 33.68 -10.38 63.35
C LYS A 2 34.43 -9.61 62.25
N HIS A 3 35.77 -9.61 62.25
CA HIS A 3 36.55 -8.95 61.19
C HIS A 3 36.41 -9.58 59.80
N PHE A 4 36.23 -10.90 59.73
CA PHE A 4 36.02 -11.61 58.47
C PHE A 4 34.65 -11.30 57.87
N ILE A 5 33.61 -11.24 58.71
CA ILE A 5 32.25 -10.83 58.31
C ILE A 5 32.24 -9.37 57.85
N GLN A 6 32.99 -8.48 58.51
CA GLN A 6 33.04 -7.06 58.14
C GLN A 6 33.80 -6.83 56.82
N ALA A 7 34.94 -7.50 56.62
CA ALA A 7 35.67 -7.45 55.34
C ALA A 7 34.84 -8.04 54.18
N HIS A 8 34.09 -9.12 54.43
CA HIS A 8 33.20 -9.70 53.42
C HIS A 8 32.01 -8.77 53.11
N LYS A 9 31.43 -8.09 54.11
CA LYS A 9 30.39 -7.08 53.90
C LYS A 9 30.92 -5.87 53.11
N THR A 10 32.11 -5.37 53.42
CA THR A 10 32.72 -4.27 52.66
C THR A 10 33.01 -4.66 51.21
N LYS A 11 33.52 -5.89 50.96
CA LYS A 11 33.72 -6.40 49.61
C LYS A 11 32.40 -6.54 48.83
N MET A 12 31.33 -7.01 49.47
CA MET A 12 30.00 -7.11 48.86
C MET A 12 29.40 -5.73 48.53
N ILE A 13 29.59 -4.74 49.41
CA ILE A 13 29.15 -3.36 49.18
C ILE A 13 29.92 -2.72 48.01
N VAL A 14 31.25 -2.89 47.98
CA VAL A 14 32.10 -2.38 46.88
C VAL A 14 31.75 -3.07 45.57
N ALA A 15 31.55 -4.39 45.56
CA ALA A 15 31.11 -5.13 44.38
C ALA A 15 29.72 -4.64 43.90
N GLY A 16 28.78 -4.41 44.82
CA GLY A 16 27.48 -3.83 44.52
C GLY A 16 27.58 -2.43 43.88
N LEU A 17 28.42 -1.55 44.43
CA LEU A 17 28.66 -0.21 43.88
C LEU A 17 29.31 -0.25 42.50
N VAL A 18 30.25 -1.17 42.26
CA VAL A 18 30.88 -1.37 40.95
C VAL A 18 29.84 -1.85 39.94
N VAL A 19 28.96 -2.80 40.30
CA VAL A 19 27.87 -3.25 39.42
C VAL A 19 26.92 -2.09 39.10
N VAL A 20 26.51 -1.29 40.08
CA VAL A 20 25.66 -0.12 39.86
C VAL A 20 26.33 0.90 38.94
N LEU A 21 27.63 1.18 39.12
CA LEU A 21 28.39 2.08 38.26
C LEU A 21 28.47 1.55 36.82
N LEU A 22 28.78 0.26 36.64
CA LEU A 22 28.85 -0.36 35.31
C LEU A 22 27.50 -0.36 34.60
N VAL A 23 26.41 -0.67 35.31
CA VAL A 23 25.04 -0.58 34.77
C VAL A 23 24.69 0.87 34.39
N SER A 24 25.09 1.84 35.21
CA SER A 24 24.84 3.26 34.93
C SER A 24 25.64 3.75 33.72
N LEU A 25 26.91 3.35 33.59
CA LEU A 25 27.73 3.66 32.42
C LEU A 25 27.20 3.00 31.15
N ALA A 26 26.76 1.75 31.23
CA ALA A 26 26.14 1.04 30.11
C ALA A 26 24.83 1.72 29.69
N ALA A 27 23.97 2.08 30.65
CA ALA A 27 22.73 2.82 30.38
C ALA A 27 23.01 4.20 29.76
N GLY A 28 23.99 4.94 30.29
CA GLY A 28 24.44 6.22 29.74
C GLY A 28 24.98 6.10 28.32
N TYR A 29 25.77 5.05 28.04
CA TYR A 29 26.26 4.77 26.69
C TYR A 29 25.13 4.43 25.72
N VAL A 30 24.15 3.61 26.13
CA VAL A 30 22.97 3.31 25.30
C VAL A 30 22.16 4.58 25.01
N GLN A 31 21.90 5.41 26.02
CA GLN A 31 21.21 6.69 25.84
C GLN A 31 21.97 7.62 24.89
N TYR A 32 23.28 7.74 25.07
CA TYR A 32 24.14 8.50 24.16
C TYR A 32 24.02 8.01 22.72
N ARG A 33 24.10 6.69 22.50
CA ARG A 33 23.96 6.08 21.16
C ARG A 33 22.58 6.30 20.55
N LEU A 34 21.51 6.21 21.34
CA LEU A 34 20.15 6.48 20.88
C LEU A 34 19.90 7.94 20.55
N ALA A 35 20.60 8.86 21.20
CA ALA A 35 20.51 10.30 20.97
C ALA A 35 21.34 10.77 19.76
N GLN A 36 22.27 9.96 19.25
CA GLN A 36 23.05 10.33 18.08
C GLN A 36 22.16 10.40 16.81
N PRO A 37 22.40 11.37 15.92
CA PRO A 37 21.72 11.43 14.63
C PRO A 37 21.94 10.15 13.82
N PHE A 38 20.89 9.71 13.12
CA PHE A 38 20.96 8.56 12.21
C PHE A 38 22.06 8.77 11.16
N MET A 39 22.10 9.96 10.58
CA MET A 39 23.03 10.36 9.52
C MET A 39 23.89 11.53 9.97
N THR A 40 25.21 11.35 9.87
CA THR A 40 26.22 12.41 10.01
C THR A 40 26.75 12.79 8.63
N ALA A 41 27.39 13.95 8.50
CA ALA A 41 28.01 14.37 7.24
C ALA A 41 29.00 13.32 6.69
N GLU A 42 29.78 12.69 7.57
CA GLU A 42 30.69 11.59 7.24
C GLU A 42 29.94 10.36 6.69
N LYS A 43 28.85 9.93 7.35
CA LYS A 43 28.03 8.80 6.87
C LYS A 43 27.38 9.10 5.52
N ILE A 44 26.95 10.35 5.27
CA ILE A 44 26.39 10.79 3.99
C ILE A 44 27.46 10.73 2.90
N ALA A 45 28.68 11.22 3.18
CA ALA A 45 29.79 11.15 2.24
C ALA A 45 30.15 9.71 1.88
N ALA A 46 30.18 8.80 2.87
CA ALA A 46 30.40 7.38 2.64
C ALA A 46 29.31 6.74 1.77
N VAL A 47 28.02 7.06 2.01
CA VAL A 47 26.91 6.61 1.14
C VAL A 47 27.14 7.06 -0.30
N ARG A 48 27.44 8.35 -0.50
CA ARG A 48 27.60 8.92 -1.84
C ARG A 48 28.77 8.30 -2.60
N ALA A 49 29.88 8.03 -1.89
CA ALA A 49 31.01 7.32 -2.47
C ALA A 49 30.63 5.89 -2.90
N GLU A 50 29.80 5.22 -2.10
CA GLU A 50 29.31 3.88 -2.42
C GLU A 50 28.33 3.88 -3.60
N VAL A 51 27.40 4.84 -3.66
CA VAL A 51 26.51 5.03 -4.82
C VAL A 51 27.32 5.28 -6.10
N ALA A 52 28.36 6.12 -6.03
CA ALA A 52 29.23 6.39 -7.18
C ALA A 52 30.02 5.16 -7.65
N ALA A 53 30.19 4.15 -6.78
CA ALA A 53 30.83 2.88 -7.12
C ALA A 53 29.87 1.81 -7.66
N GLN A 54 28.54 2.05 -7.64
CA GLN A 54 27.57 1.15 -8.24
C GLN A 54 27.74 1.12 -9.77
N ASN A 55 27.72 -0.08 -10.34
CA ASN A 55 27.78 -0.27 -11.78
C ASN A 55 26.36 -0.24 -12.36
N GLU A 56 25.80 0.94 -12.62
CA GLU A 56 24.47 1.07 -13.23
C GLU A 56 24.48 0.65 -14.71
N GLY A 57 25.62 0.69 -15.40
CA GLY A 57 25.75 0.37 -16.83
C GLY A 57 25.68 -1.13 -17.16
N VAL A 58 25.66 -2.01 -16.17
CA VAL A 58 25.49 -3.46 -16.35
C VAL A 58 24.01 -3.86 -16.54
N LEU A 59 23.08 -3.02 -16.10
CA LEU A 59 21.65 -3.30 -16.14
C LEU A 59 21.02 -2.70 -17.40
N SER A 60 20.12 -3.46 -18.02
CA SER A 60 19.29 -2.97 -19.12
C SER A 60 18.03 -2.33 -18.54
N ILE A 61 18.04 -1.02 -18.36
CA ILE A 61 16.89 -0.26 -17.87
C ILE A 61 16.07 0.25 -19.06
N PRO A 62 14.73 0.02 -19.10
CA PRO A 62 13.86 0.60 -20.10
C PRO A 62 14.01 2.12 -20.19
N SER A 63 14.03 2.66 -21.41
CA SER A 63 14.03 4.11 -21.59
C SER A 63 12.66 4.71 -21.22
N PRO A 64 12.60 5.92 -20.64
CA PRO A 64 11.34 6.58 -20.37
C PRO A 64 10.46 6.70 -21.62
N LEU A 65 9.19 6.33 -21.48
CA LEU A 65 8.17 6.38 -22.51
C LEU A 65 7.46 7.75 -22.48
N ALA A 66 6.95 8.16 -23.64
CA ALA A 66 6.10 9.35 -23.72
C ALA A 66 4.80 9.16 -22.94
N VAL A 67 4.21 10.26 -22.47
CA VAL A 67 2.89 10.27 -21.84
C VAL A 67 1.87 9.65 -22.80
N PHE A 68 1.19 8.60 -22.35
CA PHE A 68 0.06 8.05 -23.09
C PHE A 68 -1.15 8.95 -22.86
N SER A 69 -1.70 9.54 -23.93
CA SER A 69 -2.97 10.24 -23.87
C SER A 69 -3.97 9.46 -24.74
N PRO A 70 -4.86 8.66 -24.14
CA PRO A 70 -5.85 7.94 -24.93
C PRO A 70 -6.72 8.95 -25.69
N ALA A 71 -6.99 8.67 -26.97
CA ALA A 71 -7.95 9.45 -27.73
C ALA A 71 -9.34 9.26 -27.09
N SER A 72 -10.13 10.34 -26.98
CA SER A 72 -11.52 10.26 -26.55
C SER A 72 -12.31 9.47 -27.61
N SER A 73 -12.53 8.18 -27.34
CA SER A 73 -13.28 7.28 -28.22
C SER A 73 -14.74 7.13 -27.80
N GLY A 74 -15.15 7.75 -26.70
CA GLY A 74 -16.44 7.53 -26.05
C GLY A 74 -16.49 6.28 -25.15
N ASP A 75 -15.44 5.46 -25.13
CA ASP A 75 -15.28 4.31 -24.22
C ASP A 75 -14.38 4.68 -23.02
N ARG A 76 -14.57 4.02 -21.86
CA ARG A 76 -13.73 4.23 -20.66
C ARG A 76 -12.29 3.77 -20.89
N ASN A 77 -11.33 4.51 -20.34
CA ASN A 77 -9.89 4.28 -20.45
C ASN A 77 -9.19 3.87 -19.14
N VAL A 78 -8.10 3.15 -19.34
CA VAL A 78 -6.99 2.84 -18.43
C VAL A 78 -6.29 4.03 -17.81
N TYR A 79 -6.53 4.43 -16.56
CA TYR A 79 -5.63 5.37 -15.88
C TYR A 79 -4.89 4.68 -14.74
N PHE A 80 -3.57 4.84 -14.69
CA PHE A 80 -2.70 4.32 -13.64
C PHE A 80 -2.21 5.46 -12.74
N GLY A 81 -2.29 5.25 -11.44
CA GLY A 81 -1.87 6.23 -10.45
C GLY A 81 -1.39 5.62 -9.16
N ASP A 82 -1.04 6.49 -8.23
CA ASP A 82 -0.57 6.14 -6.89
C ASP A 82 -1.33 6.99 -5.87
N LEU A 83 -2.02 6.34 -4.94
CA LEU A 83 -2.89 6.99 -3.96
C LEU A 83 -2.29 7.00 -2.57
N HIS A 84 -1.02 6.58 -2.42
CA HIS A 84 -0.36 6.47 -1.14
C HIS A 84 1.12 6.85 -1.25
N VAL A 85 1.41 8.13 -1.05
CA VAL A 85 2.74 8.71 -1.24
C VAL A 85 3.04 9.69 -0.12
N HIS A 86 4.23 9.60 0.45
CA HIS A 86 4.71 10.52 1.48
C HIS A 86 5.78 11.46 0.94
N SER A 87 5.57 12.76 1.15
CA SER A 87 6.51 13.84 0.90
C SER A 87 7.28 14.20 2.17
N SER A 88 8.07 15.29 2.13
CA SER A 88 8.72 15.84 3.31
C SER A 88 7.75 16.41 4.37
N LEU A 89 6.46 16.53 4.08
CA LEU A 89 5.45 16.93 5.07
C LEU A 89 5.10 15.79 6.03
N SER A 90 5.19 14.53 5.58
CA SER A 90 5.04 13.39 6.47
C SER A 90 6.22 13.28 7.41
N PHE A 91 5.95 13.26 8.71
CA PHE A 91 7.00 13.30 9.72
C PHE A 91 7.93 12.09 9.65
N ASP A 92 7.44 10.90 9.30
CA ASP A 92 8.28 9.71 9.26
C ASP A 92 9.14 9.67 7.98
N SER A 93 8.62 10.14 6.85
CA SER A 93 9.41 10.44 5.65
C SER A 93 10.51 11.47 5.94
N TYR A 94 10.17 12.56 6.64
CA TYR A 94 11.11 13.60 7.03
C TYR A 94 12.24 13.07 7.91
N ILE A 95 11.93 12.35 8.99
CA ILE A 95 12.98 11.82 9.89
C ILE A 95 13.75 10.64 9.28
N PHE A 96 13.22 9.99 8.23
CA PHE A 96 14.00 9.05 7.42
C PHE A 96 14.99 9.74 6.49
N GLY A 97 14.85 11.06 6.30
CA GLY A 97 15.78 11.91 5.58
C GLY A 97 15.30 12.32 4.19
N ASN A 98 14.03 12.09 3.86
CA ASN A 98 13.42 12.71 2.70
C ASN A 98 13.32 14.23 2.94
N ARG A 99 13.66 15.00 1.90
CA ARG A 99 13.57 16.47 1.90
C ARG A 99 12.83 17.01 0.67
N TRP A 100 12.29 16.11 -0.16
CA TRP A 100 11.51 16.46 -1.33
C TRP A 100 10.06 16.75 -0.94
N GLY A 101 9.56 17.91 -1.35
CA GLY A 101 8.22 18.39 -0.99
C GLY A 101 7.13 17.92 -1.96
N LEU A 102 5.91 18.44 -1.78
CA LEU A 102 4.76 18.14 -2.65
C LEU A 102 5.04 18.43 -4.12
N GLU A 103 5.67 19.57 -4.44
CA GLU A 103 5.98 19.95 -5.83
C GLU A 103 6.92 18.93 -6.50
N ASP A 104 7.90 18.41 -5.76
CA ASP A 104 8.82 17.40 -6.26
C ASP A 104 8.10 16.06 -6.48
N ALA A 105 7.21 15.66 -5.57
CA ALA A 105 6.39 14.48 -5.74
C ALA A 105 5.52 14.55 -7.01
N TYR A 106 4.87 15.69 -7.27
CA TYR A 106 4.09 15.89 -8.51
C TYR A 106 4.96 15.96 -9.76
N ARG A 107 6.20 16.46 -9.67
CA ARG A 107 7.15 16.44 -10.79
C ARG A 107 7.61 15.02 -11.09
N PHE A 108 7.90 14.23 -10.07
CA PHE A 108 8.29 12.83 -10.22
C PHE A 108 7.17 11.98 -10.81
N ALA A 109 5.93 12.12 -10.32
CA ALA A 109 4.76 11.46 -10.88
C ALA A 109 4.58 11.73 -12.38
N ARG A 110 5.03 12.91 -12.86
CA ARG A 110 5.02 13.30 -14.28
C ARG A 110 6.30 12.89 -15.05
N GLY A 111 7.14 12.04 -14.46
CA GLY A 111 8.33 11.44 -15.09
C GLY A 111 9.64 12.19 -14.89
N ALA A 112 9.70 13.20 -14.00
CA ALA A 112 10.96 13.89 -13.71
C ALA A 112 11.93 12.98 -12.94
N ALA A 113 13.19 12.93 -13.38
CA ALA A 113 14.25 12.26 -12.64
C ALA A 113 14.59 13.01 -11.34
N MET A 114 14.75 12.27 -10.24
CA MET A 114 15.17 12.81 -8.95
C MET A 114 16.30 11.96 -8.36
N LYS A 115 16.97 12.50 -7.33
CA LYS A 115 17.97 11.74 -6.58
C LYS A 115 17.48 11.49 -5.16
N ASN A 116 17.62 10.26 -4.68
CA ASN A 116 17.43 10.00 -3.26
C ASN A 116 18.56 10.66 -2.44
N PRO A 117 18.48 10.73 -1.10
CA PRO A 117 19.51 11.39 -0.28
C PRO A 117 20.93 10.83 -0.44
N GLY A 118 21.05 9.55 -0.83
CA GLY A 118 22.32 8.90 -1.13
C GLY A 118 22.90 9.24 -2.50
N GLY A 119 22.08 9.75 -3.42
CA GLY A 119 22.46 10.17 -4.76
C GLY A 119 22.05 9.20 -5.87
N GLU A 120 21.35 8.11 -5.57
CA GLU A 120 20.80 7.20 -6.58
C GLU A 120 19.71 7.93 -7.36
N ILE A 121 19.73 7.80 -8.69
CA ILE A 121 18.70 8.36 -9.57
C ILE A 121 17.47 7.46 -9.47
N MET A 122 16.30 8.09 -9.37
CA MET A 122 14.99 7.48 -9.45
C MET A 122 14.27 8.15 -10.63
N GLN A 123 13.63 7.37 -11.50
CA GLN A 123 12.78 7.90 -12.56
C GLN A 123 11.80 6.85 -13.08
N LEU A 124 10.52 7.21 -13.15
CA LEU A 124 9.51 6.34 -13.75
C LEU A 124 9.81 6.05 -15.23
N THR A 125 9.65 4.80 -15.65
CA THR A 125 9.64 4.46 -17.09
C THR A 125 8.44 5.12 -17.78
N GLN A 126 7.29 5.20 -17.13
CA GLN A 126 6.11 5.88 -17.65
C GLN A 126 5.51 6.83 -16.60
N PRO A 127 5.19 8.09 -16.95
CA PRO A 127 4.46 8.98 -16.05
C PRO A 127 3.11 8.41 -15.58
N LEU A 128 2.67 8.80 -14.39
CA LEU A 128 1.34 8.47 -13.87
C LEU A 128 0.26 9.36 -14.50
N ASP A 129 -0.96 8.83 -14.58
CA ASP A 129 -2.15 9.56 -14.99
C ASP A 129 -2.73 10.39 -13.84
N PHE A 130 -2.63 9.88 -12.61
CA PHE A 130 -3.08 10.57 -11.42
C PHE A 130 -2.25 10.24 -10.17
N VAL A 131 -2.29 11.12 -9.17
CA VAL A 131 -1.63 10.88 -7.87
C VAL A 131 -2.36 11.54 -6.71
N ALA A 132 -2.32 10.92 -5.53
CA ALA A 132 -2.62 11.56 -4.25
C ALA A 132 -1.39 11.48 -3.35
N ILE A 133 -1.01 12.61 -2.76
CA ILE A 133 0.04 12.66 -1.73
C ILE A 133 -0.65 12.63 -0.38
N THR A 134 -0.35 11.62 0.42
CA THR A 134 -1.06 11.26 1.64
C THR A 134 -0.10 11.32 2.82
N ASP A 135 0.38 12.52 3.13
CA ASP A 135 1.23 12.73 4.30
C ASP A 135 0.42 12.54 5.60
N HIS A 136 1.09 12.06 6.66
CA HIS A 136 0.47 11.87 7.98
C HIS A 136 -0.09 13.19 8.56
N ALA A 137 -1.41 13.28 8.72
CA ALA A 137 -2.08 14.46 9.27
C ALA A 137 -1.63 14.78 10.70
N GLU A 138 -1.22 13.76 11.48
CA GLU A 138 -0.69 13.91 12.83
C GLU A 138 0.61 14.74 12.88
N GLY A 139 1.29 14.93 11.74
CA GLY A 139 2.51 15.74 11.62
C GLY A 139 2.29 17.17 11.14
N PHE A 140 1.07 17.56 10.76
CA PHE A 140 0.81 18.81 10.03
C PHE A 140 1.15 20.09 10.80
N ALA A 141 1.22 20.06 12.13
CA ALA A 141 1.68 21.20 12.91
C ALA A 141 3.18 21.48 12.77
N PHE A 142 4.01 20.47 12.47
CA PHE A 142 5.47 20.55 12.62
C PHE A 142 6.14 21.56 11.67
N PRO A 143 5.79 21.62 10.37
CA PRO A 143 6.42 22.58 9.46
C PRO A 143 6.21 24.03 9.91
N SER A 144 4.97 24.41 10.23
CA SER A 144 4.62 25.76 10.67
C SER A 144 5.26 26.09 12.02
N LEU A 145 5.29 25.14 12.97
CA LEU A 145 5.99 25.28 14.24
C LEU A 145 7.48 25.56 14.04
N CYS A 146 8.18 24.71 13.28
CA CYS A 146 9.63 24.77 13.13
C CYS A 146 10.11 25.84 12.14
N SER A 147 9.19 26.48 11.41
CA SER A 147 9.47 27.69 10.61
C SER A 147 9.49 28.98 11.44
N GLN A 148 8.98 28.96 12.68
CA GLN A 148 8.98 30.15 13.53
C GLN A 148 10.41 30.54 13.96
N PRO A 149 10.70 31.84 14.13
CA PRO A 149 11.97 32.27 14.71
C PRO A 149 12.21 31.62 16.07
N ALA A 150 13.42 31.11 16.32
CA ALA A 150 13.79 30.45 17.57
C ALA A 150 13.49 31.26 18.84
N SER A 151 13.54 32.60 18.74
CA SER A 151 13.19 33.52 19.84
C SER A 151 11.71 33.54 20.21
N LYS A 152 10.84 33.00 19.35
CA LYS A 152 9.39 32.85 19.58
C LYS A 152 9.01 31.44 20.04
N LEU A 153 9.96 30.52 20.07
CA LEU A 153 9.80 29.14 20.52
C LEU A 153 10.30 29.00 21.96
N SER A 154 9.64 28.19 22.76
CA SER A 154 10.17 27.68 24.03
C SER A 154 11.40 26.80 23.81
N ASP A 155 12.13 26.50 24.88
CA ASP A 155 13.30 25.62 24.81
C ASP A 155 12.90 24.21 24.32
N THR A 156 11.78 23.67 24.81
CA THR A 156 11.26 22.36 24.40
C THR A 156 10.91 22.33 22.90
N GLU A 157 10.29 23.38 22.37
CA GLU A 157 9.99 23.50 20.94
C GLU A 157 11.26 23.61 20.10
N ASN A 158 12.21 24.45 20.52
CA ASN A 158 13.50 24.59 19.85
C ASN A 158 14.25 23.26 19.80
N ASP A 159 14.25 22.50 20.89
CA ASP A 159 14.90 21.20 20.96
C ASP A 159 14.19 20.15 20.11
N PHE A 160 12.86 20.17 20.06
CA PHE A 160 12.08 19.34 19.16
C PHE A 160 12.41 19.62 17.68
N CYS A 161 12.42 20.89 17.28
CA CYS A 161 12.75 21.28 15.90
C CYS A 161 14.18 20.92 15.52
N LYS A 162 15.17 21.13 16.42
CA LYS A 162 16.55 20.66 16.20
C LYS A 162 16.63 19.14 16.04
N ALA A 163 15.85 18.40 16.82
CA ALA A 163 15.79 16.95 16.74
C ALA A 163 15.15 16.47 15.43
N LEU A 164 14.12 17.15 14.90
CA LEU A 164 13.55 16.83 13.58
C LEU A 164 14.58 17.03 12.46
N GLU A 165 15.40 18.09 12.55
CA GLU A 165 16.49 18.32 11.58
C GLU A 165 17.62 17.30 11.69
N ASN A 166 17.86 16.78 12.89
CA ASN A 166 18.92 15.80 13.19
C ASN A 166 18.34 14.56 13.87
N PRO A 167 17.53 13.77 13.15
CA PRO A 167 16.70 12.72 13.75
C PRO A 167 17.56 11.60 14.33
N SER A 168 17.12 11.08 15.47
CA SER A 168 17.78 10.03 16.24
C SER A 168 16.81 8.90 16.59
N ALA A 169 17.34 7.77 17.07
CA ALA A 169 16.50 6.67 17.55
C ALA A 169 15.63 7.09 18.74
N SER A 170 16.14 7.97 19.62
CA SER A 170 15.37 8.49 20.75
C SER A 170 14.19 9.36 20.32
N LEU A 171 14.36 10.21 19.30
CA LEU A 171 13.24 10.97 18.73
C LEU A 171 12.19 10.03 18.12
N PHE A 172 12.62 9.07 17.32
CA PHE A 172 11.73 8.11 16.67
C PHE A 172 10.88 7.34 17.70
N LEU A 173 11.50 6.81 18.75
CA LEU A 173 10.80 6.09 19.82
C LEU A 173 9.83 7.00 20.57
N ARG A 174 10.21 8.26 20.83
CA ARG A 174 9.34 9.24 21.49
C ARG A 174 8.09 9.56 20.68
N LEU A 175 8.24 9.86 19.38
CA LEU A 175 7.12 10.15 18.48
C LEU A 175 6.15 8.97 18.44
N ARG A 176 6.71 7.77 18.33
CA ARG A 176 5.95 6.53 18.32
C ARG A 176 5.19 6.29 19.62
N GLU A 177 5.86 6.40 20.77
CA GLU A 177 5.23 6.23 22.08
C GLU A 177 4.08 7.24 22.26
N SER A 178 4.27 8.48 21.82
CA SER A 178 3.22 9.50 21.84
C SER A 178 2.00 9.10 21.00
N GLY A 179 2.23 8.55 19.81
CA GLY A 179 1.17 8.08 18.91
C GLY A 179 0.44 6.81 19.41
N GLU A 180 1.11 5.95 20.17
CA GLU A 180 0.51 4.73 20.75
C GLU A 180 -0.40 5.04 21.97
N ARG A 181 -0.40 6.27 22.49
CA ARG A 181 -1.31 6.69 23.59
C ARG A 181 -2.76 6.73 23.14
N ARG A 182 -3.68 6.46 24.08
CA ARG A 182 -5.14 6.50 23.88
C ARG A 182 -5.81 7.27 25.03
N PRO A 183 -6.46 8.41 24.78
CA PRO A 183 -6.50 9.13 23.50
C PRO A 183 -5.10 9.62 23.09
N MET A 184 -4.88 9.73 21.78
CA MET A 184 -3.64 10.31 21.27
C MET A 184 -3.56 11.77 21.73
N LYS A 185 -2.37 12.23 22.13
CA LYS A 185 -2.15 13.61 22.52
C LYS A 185 -1.17 14.27 21.57
N ARG A 186 -1.52 15.49 21.15
CA ARG A 186 -0.61 16.41 20.47
C ARG A 186 0.67 16.56 21.30
N ILE A 187 1.80 16.70 20.63
CA ILE A 187 3.08 16.86 21.33
C ILE A 187 3.03 18.18 22.11
N ASP A 188 3.38 18.16 23.39
CA ASP A 188 3.35 19.31 24.30
C ASP A 188 4.42 20.33 23.93
N THR A 189 4.15 21.03 22.84
CA THR A 189 5.01 22.03 22.22
C THR A 189 4.34 23.41 22.31
N ARG A 190 3.02 23.47 22.18
CA ARG A 190 2.20 24.70 22.28
C ARG A 190 0.82 24.44 22.87
N ASN A 191 0.10 25.52 23.17
CA ASN A 191 -1.34 25.41 23.42
C ASN A 191 -2.06 24.83 22.20
N GLU A 192 -3.12 24.08 22.46
CA GLU A 192 -3.83 23.31 21.45
C GLU A 192 -4.46 24.15 20.32
N PRO A 193 -5.10 25.31 20.57
CA PRO A 193 -5.66 26.14 19.50
C PRO A 193 -4.62 26.57 18.46
N GLN A 194 -3.41 26.91 18.89
CA GLN A 194 -2.34 27.30 17.97
C GLN A 194 -1.79 26.11 17.16
N GLN A 195 -1.73 24.91 17.74
CA GLN A 195 -1.36 23.71 16.99
C GLN A 195 -2.39 23.40 15.91
N ILE A 196 -3.68 23.52 16.21
CA ILE A 196 -4.76 23.35 15.23
C ILE A 196 -4.67 24.38 14.09
N GLU A 197 -4.29 25.63 14.39
CA GLU A 197 -4.05 26.64 13.36
C GLU A 197 -2.92 26.22 12.41
N TYR A 198 -1.79 25.75 12.95
CA TYR A 198 -0.68 25.22 12.16
C TYR A 198 -1.04 23.98 11.35
N GLU A 199 -1.85 23.06 11.90
CA GLU A 199 -2.39 21.90 11.19
C GLU A 199 -3.25 22.36 9.99
N ASN A 200 -4.10 23.37 10.18
CA ASN A 200 -4.94 23.93 9.13
C ASN A 200 -4.14 24.64 8.03
N ASP A 201 -3.07 25.35 8.40
CA ASP A 201 -2.19 26.02 7.42
C ASP A 201 -1.53 25.01 6.49
N THR A 202 -0.99 23.92 7.05
CA THR A 202 -0.40 22.83 6.27
C THR A 202 -1.46 22.13 5.40
N TRP A 203 -2.65 21.87 5.94
CA TRP A 203 -3.74 21.27 5.14
C TRP A 203 -4.17 22.18 3.99
N ALA A 204 -4.33 23.48 4.22
CA ALA A 204 -4.64 24.45 3.18
C ALA A 204 -3.54 24.50 2.10
N TYR A 205 -2.28 24.38 2.49
CA TYR A 205 -1.16 24.26 1.55
C TYR A 205 -1.23 22.98 0.71
N VAL A 206 -1.54 21.82 1.31
CA VAL A 206 -1.74 20.54 0.59
C VAL A 206 -2.85 20.67 -0.45
N VAL A 207 -4.01 21.24 -0.08
CA VAL A 207 -5.15 21.46 -0.99
C VAL A 207 -4.76 22.37 -2.15
N ALA A 208 -4.12 23.51 -1.85
CA ALA A 208 -3.69 24.46 -2.87
C ALA A 208 -2.66 23.85 -3.83
N MET A 209 -1.75 23.00 -3.33
CA MET A 209 -0.77 22.31 -4.17
C MET A 209 -1.41 21.24 -5.06
N ALA A 210 -2.37 20.47 -4.53
CA ALA A 210 -3.16 19.57 -5.37
C ALA A 210 -3.85 20.38 -6.49
N ASP A 211 -4.57 21.44 -6.17
CA ASP A 211 -5.27 22.28 -7.16
C ASP A 211 -4.32 22.89 -8.21
N LYS A 212 -3.17 23.41 -7.77
CA LYS A 212 -2.14 23.98 -8.66
C LYS A 212 -1.62 22.97 -9.70
N HIS A 213 -1.47 21.71 -9.31
CA HIS A 213 -0.87 20.66 -10.14
C HIS A 213 -1.90 19.80 -10.88
N ASN A 214 -3.20 20.05 -10.70
CA ASN A 214 -4.26 19.35 -11.41
C ASN A 214 -4.42 19.92 -12.83
N GLU A 215 -4.14 19.10 -13.84
CA GLU A 215 -4.27 19.43 -15.26
C GLU A 215 -5.25 18.43 -15.92
N PRO A 216 -6.57 18.66 -15.86
CA PRO A 216 -7.56 17.74 -16.44
C PRO A 216 -7.25 17.40 -17.90
N GLY A 217 -7.41 16.12 -18.23
CA GLY A 217 -7.06 15.53 -19.53
C GLY A 217 -5.57 15.16 -19.67
N LYS A 218 -4.71 15.51 -18.70
CA LYS A 218 -3.26 15.23 -18.74
C LYS A 218 -2.73 14.58 -17.48
N PHE A 219 -3.05 15.15 -16.32
CA PHE A 219 -2.56 14.69 -15.03
C PHE A 219 -3.51 15.13 -13.91
N THR A 220 -4.10 14.17 -13.20
CA THR A 220 -5.05 14.46 -12.13
C THR A 220 -4.37 14.36 -10.76
N THR A 221 -4.65 15.31 -9.88
CA THR A 221 -4.22 15.24 -8.47
C THR A 221 -5.43 15.23 -7.55
N PHE A 222 -5.29 14.72 -6.33
CA PHE A 222 -6.34 14.81 -5.31
C PHE A 222 -5.81 15.48 -4.04
N PRO A 223 -6.58 16.40 -3.40
CA PRO A 223 -6.32 16.78 -2.03
C PRO A 223 -6.52 15.55 -1.14
N ALA A 224 -5.47 15.17 -0.42
CA ALA A 224 -5.48 13.95 0.38
C ALA A 224 -4.52 14.05 1.57
N TYR A 225 -4.73 13.20 2.55
CA TYR A 225 -3.85 13.03 3.70
C TYR A 225 -3.98 11.61 4.25
N GLU A 226 -3.07 11.20 5.14
CA GLU A 226 -3.16 9.93 5.84
C GLU A 226 -3.63 10.13 7.29
N TYR A 227 -4.68 9.39 7.69
CA TYR A 227 -5.10 9.19 9.07
C TYR A 227 -4.41 7.95 9.62
N SER A 228 -3.63 8.08 10.70
CA SER A 228 -2.58 7.09 10.98
C SER A 228 -2.40 6.72 12.45
N PRO A 229 -3.45 6.23 13.14
CA PRO A 229 -3.32 5.72 14.49
C PRO A 229 -2.42 4.46 14.51
N PRO A 230 -1.29 4.47 15.24
CA PRO A 230 -0.40 3.33 15.32
C PRO A 230 -0.95 2.28 16.30
N LEU A 231 -0.72 1.00 16.03
CA LEU A 231 -1.04 -0.09 16.95
C LEU A 231 0.22 -0.57 17.70
N PRO A 232 0.07 -1.28 18.84
CA PRO A 232 1.19 -1.88 19.55
C PRO A 232 2.14 -2.65 18.64
N LYS A 233 3.44 -2.59 18.94
CA LYS A 233 4.51 -3.29 18.22
C LYS A 233 4.55 -3.02 16.71
N SER A 234 4.11 -1.84 16.26
CA SER A 234 4.27 -1.29 14.90
C SER A 234 3.21 -1.81 13.92
N GLY A 235 2.08 -2.24 14.48
CA GLY A 235 0.89 -2.43 13.68
C GLY A 235 0.36 -1.08 13.19
N LYS A 236 -0.49 -1.16 12.18
CA LYS A 236 -0.97 -0.02 11.41
C LYS A 236 -2.47 -0.16 11.31
N HIS A 237 -3.21 0.88 11.71
CA HIS A 237 -4.65 0.97 11.46
C HIS A 237 -4.94 2.27 10.72
N HIS A 238 -4.28 2.44 9.58
CA HIS A 238 -4.24 3.70 8.87
C HIS A 238 -5.29 3.75 7.74
N ARG A 239 -5.58 4.96 7.23
CA ARG A 239 -6.41 5.21 6.05
C ARG A 239 -5.84 6.38 5.25
N ASN A 240 -5.81 6.24 3.92
CA ASN A 240 -5.70 7.39 3.02
C ASN A 240 -7.06 8.06 2.92
N VAL A 241 -7.17 9.35 3.23
CA VAL A 241 -8.38 10.16 3.11
C VAL A 241 -8.26 11.00 1.85
N ILE A 242 -9.15 10.79 0.89
CA ILE A 242 -9.06 11.38 -0.46
C ILE A 242 -10.33 12.18 -0.74
N PHE A 243 -10.16 13.45 -1.07
CA PHE A 243 -11.26 14.33 -1.47
C PHE A 243 -11.33 14.43 -2.99
N LYS A 244 -12.56 14.52 -3.51
CA LYS A 244 -12.79 14.66 -4.96
C LYS A 244 -12.11 15.89 -5.54
N ASN A 245 -12.18 17.03 -4.85
CA ASN A 245 -11.62 18.30 -5.29
C ASN A 245 -11.35 19.23 -4.08
N GLY A 246 -10.98 20.49 -4.34
CA GLY A 246 -10.66 21.48 -3.29
C GLY A 246 -11.82 21.91 -2.38
N ASN A 247 -13.05 21.41 -2.59
CA ASN A 247 -14.14 21.60 -1.63
C ASN A 247 -13.96 20.65 -0.45
N VAL A 248 -13.18 21.07 0.54
CA VAL A 248 -12.81 20.25 1.70
C VAL A 248 -13.14 20.93 3.02
N PRO A 249 -13.25 20.18 4.14
CA PRO A 249 -13.27 20.78 5.47
C PRO A 249 -12.00 21.59 5.73
N LYS A 250 -12.12 22.67 6.52
CA LYS A 250 -10.97 23.50 6.92
C LYS A 250 -9.86 22.72 7.65
N HIS A 251 -10.22 21.62 8.30
CA HIS A 251 -9.33 20.84 9.16
C HIS A 251 -9.30 19.38 8.72
N ALA A 252 -8.10 18.82 8.56
CA ALA A 252 -7.87 17.39 8.31
C ALA A 252 -8.03 16.61 9.61
N ILE A 253 -9.07 15.77 9.71
CA ILE A 253 -9.31 14.92 10.90
C ILE A 253 -8.19 13.88 11.01
N SER A 254 -7.44 13.94 12.11
CA SER A 254 -6.29 13.08 12.41
C SER A 254 -6.58 12.14 13.58
N GLY A 255 -5.60 11.30 13.96
CA GLY A 255 -5.64 10.50 15.19
C GLY A 255 -5.80 11.31 16.49
N TYR A 256 -5.57 12.62 16.48
CA TYR A 256 -5.86 13.50 17.61
C TYR A 256 -7.35 13.81 17.77
N ASP A 257 -8.10 13.79 16.67
CA ASP A 257 -9.50 14.20 16.60
C ASP A 257 -10.45 12.99 16.60
N ALA A 258 -9.98 11.87 16.06
CA ALA A 258 -10.68 10.59 15.99
C ALA A 258 -9.79 9.46 16.53
N ALA A 259 -10.09 8.96 17.73
CA ALA A 259 -9.31 7.90 18.36
C ALA A 259 -9.50 6.54 17.66
N GLU A 260 -10.66 6.32 17.06
CA GLU A 260 -11.04 5.09 16.38
C GLU A 260 -11.60 5.38 14.98
N THR A 261 -11.56 4.37 14.11
CA THR A 261 -12.03 4.49 12.73
C THR A 261 -13.49 4.94 12.59
N PRO A 262 -14.46 4.45 13.41
CA PRO A 262 -15.82 4.98 13.33
C PRO A 262 -15.95 6.46 13.70
N ASP A 263 -15.07 7.00 14.54
CA ASP A 263 -15.02 8.44 14.82
C ASP A 263 -14.54 9.24 13.60
N LEU A 264 -13.55 8.71 12.87
CA LEU A 264 -13.10 9.30 11.60
C LEU A 264 -14.25 9.38 10.61
N TRP A 265 -14.95 8.27 10.36
CA TRP A 265 -16.07 8.24 9.42
C TRP A 265 -17.19 9.18 9.84
N ARG A 266 -17.58 9.20 11.12
CA ARG A 266 -18.59 10.14 11.64
C ARG A 266 -18.15 11.60 11.46
N GLY A 267 -16.90 11.91 11.79
CA GLY A 267 -16.34 13.25 11.64
C GLY A 267 -16.30 13.73 10.20
N LEU A 268 -15.84 12.88 9.28
CA LEU A 268 -15.83 13.16 7.84
C LEU A 268 -17.25 13.31 7.30
N HIS A 269 -18.17 12.42 7.67
CA HIS A 269 -19.57 12.51 7.26
C HIS A 269 -20.19 13.84 7.69
N GLN A 270 -19.94 14.29 8.92
CA GLN A 270 -20.51 15.54 9.43
C GLN A 270 -19.91 16.79 8.79
N ARG A 271 -18.59 16.79 8.49
CA ARG A 271 -17.87 17.98 8.04
C ARG A 271 -17.74 18.09 6.52
N CYS A 272 -17.84 16.98 5.79
CA CYS A 272 -17.79 16.92 4.34
C CYS A 272 -19.21 16.64 3.80
N GLN A 273 -19.94 17.72 3.57
CA GLN A 273 -21.27 17.70 2.94
C GLN A 273 -21.18 18.35 1.57
N ALA A 274 -22.09 18.00 0.65
CA ALA A 274 -22.09 18.52 -0.71
C ALA A 274 -21.89 20.05 -0.74
N PRO A 275 -20.97 20.58 -1.56
CA PRO A 275 -20.29 19.93 -2.69
C PRO A 275 -19.03 19.12 -2.33
N CYS A 276 -18.69 18.96 -1.04
CA CYS A 276 -17.58 18.10 -0.60
C CYS A 276 -17.94 16.62 -0.79
N GLU A 277 -16.99 15.86 -1.33
CA GLU A 277 -17.06 14.40 -1.41
C GLU A 277 -15.71 13.82 -1.00
N VAL A 278 -15.76 12.77 -0.18
CA VAL A 278 -14.59 12.11 0.41
C VAL A 278 -14.79 10.61 0.42
N LEU A 279 -13.68 9.89 0.25
CA LEU A 279 -13.58 8.47 0.54
C LEU A 279 -12.34 8.23 1.41
N THR A 280 -12.33 7.10 2.10
CA THR A 280 -11.21 6.60 2.89
C THR A 280 -10.79 5.25 2.36
N ILE A 281 -9.49 4.99 2.28
CA ILE A 281 -8.93 3.73 1.79
C ILE A 281 -8.10 3.13 2.94
N PRO A 282 -8.58 2.11 3.66
CA PRO A 282 -7.76 1.39 4.61
C PRO A 282 -6.63 0.67 3.89
N HIS A 283 -5.47 0.69 4.52
CA HIS A 283 -4.24 0.11 4.00
C HIS A 283 -3.44 -0.58 5.09
N ASN A 284 -2.41 -1.33 4.68
CA ASN A 284 -1.66 -2.25 5.55
C ASN A 284 -2.57 -3.23 6.34
N PRO A 285 -3.62 -3.85 5.73
CA PRO A 285 -4.54 -4.66 6.50
C PRO A 285 -3.83 -5.91 7.08
N ASN A 286 -2.79 -6.43 6.41
CA ASN A 286 -1.87 -7.45 6.94
C ASN A 286 -1.13 -7.08 8.24
N LYS A 287 -1.13 -5.80 8.62
CA LYS A 287 -0.47 -5.27 9.83
C LYS A 287 -1.44 -4.66 10.85
N THR A 288 -2.74 -4.96 10.71
CA THR A 288 -3.77 -4.48 11.64
C THR A 288 -3.97 -5.38 12.86
N TRP A 289 -3.24 -6.50 12.95
CA TRP A 289 -3.48 -7.54 13.96
C TRP A 289 -4.92 -8.07 13.94
N GLY A 290 -5.52 -8.15 12.74
CA GLY A 290 -6.88 -8.64 12.53
C GLY A 290 -7.96 -7.57 12.62
N LEU A 291 -7.63 -6.32 12.96
CA LEU A 291 -8.64 -5.26 13.09
C LEU A 291 -9.23 -4.79 11.75
N ALA A 292 -8.58 -5.04 10.61
CA ALA A 292 -9.02 -4.55 9.30
C ALA A 292 -10.49 -4.91 9.00
N PHE A 293 -10.89 -6.16 9.25
CA PHE A 293 -12.20 -6.68 8.86
C PHE A 293 -12.95 -7.39 10.01
N SER A 294 -12.53 -7.20 11.26
CA SER A 294 -13.11 -7.90 12.44
C SER A 294 -14.43 -7.32 12.96
N GLY A 295 -14.73 -6.05 12.66
CA GLY A 295 -15.89 -5.36 13.26
C GLY A 295 -15.69 -4.94 14.71
N VAL A 296 -14.45 -4.84 15.17
CA VAL A 296 -14.10 -4.26 16.47
C VAL A 296 -13.11 -3.12 16.30
N THR A 297 -13.23 -2.14 17.19
CA THR A 297 -12.34 -0.99 17.28
C THR A 297 -11.02 -1.35 17.95
N ILE A 298 -10.08 -0.40 17.95
CA ILE A 298 -8.77 -0.56 18.59
C ILE A 298 -8.90 -0.87 20.09
N ASP A 299 -9.91 -0.31 20.77
CA ASP A 299 -10.16 -0.53 22.19
C ASP A 299 -11.13 -1.69 22.47
N GLY A 300 -11.46 -2.49 21.44
CA GLY A 300 -12.24 -3.73 21.56
C GLY A 300 -13.76 -3.54 21.57
N ARG A 301 -14.26 -2.33 21.35
CA ARG A 301 -15.71 -2.06 21.17
C ARG A 301 -16.18 -2.63 19.84
N ALA A 302 -17.26 -3.41 19.87
CA ALA A 302 -17.92 -3.91 18.66
C ALA A 302 -18.58 -2.79 17.86
N TYR A 303 -18.58 -2.92 16.53
CA TYR A 303 -19.23 -2.00 15.61
C TYR A 303 -20.76 -2.12 15.74
N THR A 304 -21.44 -0.98 15.79
CA THR A 304 -22.90 -0.93 15.70
C THR A 304 -23.36 -1.03 14.23
N PRO A 305 -24.65 -1.27 13.96
CA PRO A 305 -25.19 -1.20 12.59
C PRO A 305 -24.89 0.14 11.91
N GLU A 306 -24.88 1.25 12.65
CA GLU A 306 -24.53 2.57 12.15
C GLU A 306 -23.05 2.69 11.80
N ASP A 307 -22.15 2.10 12.60
CA ASP A 307 -20.72 2.05 12.28
C ASP A 307 -20.50 1.28 10.95
N TRP A 308 -21.22 0.17 10.73
CA TRP A 308 -21.17 -0.59 9.48
C TRP A 308 -21.74 0.18 8.28
N ALA A 309 -22.86 0.88 8.45
CA ALA A 309 -23.45 1.70 7.39
C ALA A 309 -22.56 2.89 7.01
N LEU A 310 -21.80 3.44 7.96
CA LEU A 310 -20.80 4.46 7.67
C LEU A 310 -19.61 3.87 6.91
N ARG A 311 -19.15 2.67 7.28
CA ARG A 311 -18.07 1.98 6.57
C ARG A 311 -18.41 1.77 5.10
N GLU A 312 -19.59 1.24 4.80
CA GLU A 312 -20.05 1.01 3.43
C GLU A 312 -19.94 2.28 2.55
N LYS A 313 -20.26 3.45 3.13
CA LYS A 313 -20.21 4.74 2.44
C LYS A 313 -18.79 5.31 2.34
N MET A 314 -17.97 5.11 3.36
CA MET A 314 -16.68 5.77 3.50
C MET A 314 -15.50 4.94 2.99
N GLU A 315 -15.60 3.62 2.93
CA GLU A 315 -14.52 2.73 2.50
C GLU A 315 -14.91 1.89 1.26
N PRO A 316 -15.18 2.53 0.10
CA PRO A 316 -15.51 1.80 -1.12
C PRO A 316 -14.32 1.00 -1.65
N LEU A 317 -13.09 1.31 -1.22
CA LEU A 317 -11.84 0.72 -1.71
C LEU A 317 -10.96 0.23 -0.56
N VAL A 318 -10.13 -0.77 -0.82
CA VAL A 318 -9.06 -1.24 0.07
C VAL A 318 -7.73 -1.25 -0.69
N GLU A 319 -6.70 -0.68 -0.09
CA GLU A 319 -5.31 -0.86 -0.55
C GLU A 319 -4.80 -2.20 -0.02
N MET A 320 -4.68 -3.17 -0.91
CA MET A 320 -4.27 -4.52 -0.54
C MET A 320 -2.83 -4.85 -0.93
N PHE A 321 -2.13 -3.97 -1.65
CA PHE A 321 -0.73 -4.19 -2.00
C PHE A 321 0.05 -2.88 -1.93
N GLN A 322 1.15 -2.91 -1.19
CA GLN A 322 2.13 -1.84 -1.12
C GLN A 322 3.48 -2.39 -0.61
N ILE A 323 4.44 -1.50 -0.36
CA ILE A 323 5.82 -1.84 0.04
C ILE A 323 5.96 -2.78 1.24
N LYS A 324 4.96 -2.80 2.14
CA LYS A 324 4.85 -3.68 3.31
C LYS A 324 3.98 -4.92 3.00
N GLY A 325 4.02 -5.39 1.75
CA GLY A 325 3.63 -6.74 1.36
C GLY A 325 2.22 -6.85 0.78
N ALA A 326 1.89 -8.05 0.33
CA ALA A 326 0.56 -8.36 -0.13
C ALA A 326 -0.41 -8.54 1.03
N SER A 327 -1.66 -8.14 0.80
CA SER A 327 -2.77 -8.33 1.71
C SER A 327 -4.02 -8.88 1.02
N GLU A 328 -3.87 -9.47 -0.17
CA GLU A 328 -4.96 -10.19 -0.84
C GLU A 328 -5.49 -11.31 0.07
N CYS A 329 -4.60 -12.22 0.47
CA CYS A 329 -4.87 -13.42 1.25
C CYS A 329 -3.57 -13.93 1.87
N ALA A 330 -3.66 -14.90 2.78
CA ALA A 330 -2.50 -15.56 3.37
C ALA A 330 -2.64 -17.08 3.34
N TYR A 331 -1.61 -17.75 2.82
CA TYR A 331 -1.60 -19.20 2.71
C TYR A 331 -1.73 -19.88 4.09
N GLY A 332 -2.67 -20.81 4.22
CA GLY A 332 -2.95 -21.51 5.48
C GLY A 332 -3.78 -20.70 6.49
N ILE A 333 -4.31 -19.55 6.08
CA ILE A 333 -5.29 -18.73 6.82
C ILE A 333 -6.53 -18.61 5.93
N ASN A 334 -7.56 -19.41 6.22
CA ASN A 334 -8.83 -19.44 5.46
C ASN A 334 -8.70 -19.63 3.94
N SER A 335 -7.51 -19.95 3.43
CA SER A 335 -7.19 -20.16 2.03
C SER A 335 -6.06 -21.18 1.89
N THR A 336 -6.14 -21.99 0.84
CA THR A 336 -5.13 -22.98 0.42
C THR A 336 -4.49 -22.61 -0.92
N ASP A 337 -4.77 -21.41 -1.44
CA ASP A 337 -4.23 -20.88 -2.69
C ASP A 337 -2.75 -20.51 -2.50
N GLU A 338 -1.84 -21.18 -3.21
CA GLU A 338 -0.40 -21.01 -3.03
C GLU A 338 0.10 -19.61 -3.40
N GLU A 339 -0.62 -18.91 -4.28
CA GLU A 339 -0.29 -17.55 -4.68
C GLU A 339 -0.56 -16.53 -3.55
N CYS A 340 -1.26 -16.92 -2.49
CA CYS A 340 -1.37 -16.14 -1.25
C CYS A 340 -0.04 -16.04 -0.49
N GLY A 341 1.02 -16.75 -0.91
CA GLY A 341 2.38 -16.60 -0.40
C GLY A 341 3.16 -15.41 -0.99
N PHE A 342 2.60 -14.71 -1.98
CA PHE A 342 3.27 -13.61 -2.66
C PHE A 342 3.57 -12.43 -1.72
N GLU A 343 4.84 -12.00 -1.66
CA GLU A 343 5.33 -10.87 -0.85
C GLU A 343 4.75 -10.83 0.60
N GLN A 344 4.61 -12.02 1.21
CA GLN A 344 4.26 -12.19 2.62
C GLN A 344 5.52 -12.30 3.48
N PHE A 345 5.57 -11.56 4.59
CA PHE A 345 6.70 -11.63 5.54
C PHE A 345 6.30 -11.76 7.01
N LEU A 346 5.00 -11.74 7.33
CA LEU A 346 4.53 -12.03 8.68
C LEU A 346 4.09 -13.49 8.76
N PRO A 347 4.39 -14.20 9.86
CA PRO A 347 3.90 -15.55 10.07
C PRO A 347 2.40 -15.54 10.36
N ARG A 348 1.77 -16.71 10.32
CA ARG A 348 0.40 -16.91 10.81
C ARG A 348 0.35 -16.89 12.35
N CYS A 349 -0.65 -16.24 12.91
CA CYS A 349 -0.92 -16.28 14.35
C CYS A 349 -1.37 -17.68 14.82
N GLN A 350 -0.90 -18.11 15.99
CA GLN A 350 -1.31 -19.36 16.63
C GLN A 350 -2.54 -19.18 17.52
N SER A 351 -2.80 -17.95 17.99
CA SER A 351 -3.95 -17.58 18.81
C SER A 351 -4.43 -16.17 18.49
N SER A 352 -5.64 -15.82 18.93
CA SER A 352 -6.29 -14.53 18.64
C SER A 352 -5.69 -13.33 19.39
N ASP A 353 -4.93 -13.58 20.46
CA ASP A 353 -4.24 -12.56 21.26
C ASP A 353 -2.82 -12.27 20.75
N GLU A 354 -2.32 -13.06 19.80
CA GLU A 354 -1.00 -12.86 19.20
C GLU A 354 -0.99 -11.67 18.23
N ILE A 355 0.11 -10.92 18.25
CA ILE A 355 0.41 -9.80 17.33
C ILE A 355 1.76 -10.07 16.66
N LEU A 356 2.17 -9.24 15.68
CA LEU A 356 3.34 -9.51 14.83
C LEU A 356 3.16 -10.74 13.92
N CYS A 357 1.91 -11.08 13.63
CA CYS A 357 1.50 -12.19 12.79
C CYS A 357 0.19 -11.84 12.07
N ILE A 358 -0.19 -12.63 11.09
CA ILE A 358 -1.41 -12.47 10.30
C ILE A 358 -2.55 -13.20 11.00
N GLN A 359 -3.63 -12.45 11.29
CA GLN A 359 -4.88 -12.95 11.86
C GLN A 359 -5.94 -13.25 10.75
N PRO A 360 -6.95 -14.09 11.02
CA PRO A 360 -7.98 -14.48 10.03
C PRO A 360 -8.83 -13.36 9.43
N THR A 361 -8.85 -12.17 10.04
CA THR A 361 -9.62 -10.99 9.60
C THR A 361 -8.72 -9.86 9.11
N ALA A 362 -7.47 -10.18 8.75
CA ALA A 362 -6.47 -9.20 8.33
C ALA A 362 -6.34 -9.05 6.79
N MET A 363 -6.88 -9.98 6.00
CA MET A 363 -6.68 -9.99 4.55
C MET A 363 -7.94 -9.58 3.77
N ALA A 364 -7.75 -8.98 2.60
CA ALA A 364 -8.84 -8.44 1.79
C ALA A 364 -9.83 -9.54 1.36
N ARG A 365 -9.34 -10.71 0.92
CA ARG A 365 -10.20 -11.85 0.55
C ARG A 365 -11.02 -12.36 1.74
N ASP A 366 -10.45 -12.34 2.94
CA ASP A 366 -11.18 -12.64 4.18
C ASP A 366 -12.24 -11.57 4.48
N GLY A 367 -11.91 -10.29 4.27
CA GLY A 367 -12.88 -9.18 4.37
C GLY A 367 -14.06 -9.35 3.43
N LEU A 368 -13.83 -9.70 2.16
CA LEU A 368 -14.91 -9.97 1.20
C LEU A 368 -15.80 -11.15 1.64
N LYS A 369 -15.20 -12.23 2.15
CA LYS A 369 -15.93 -13.38 2.71
C LYS A 369 -16.79 -12.97 3.91
N GLN A 370 -16.22 -12.21 4.84
CA GLN A 370 -16.97 -11.66 5.98
C GLN A 370 -18.11 -10.76 5.51
N GLY A 371 -17.92 -10.01 4.43
CA GLY A 371 -18.96 -9.19 3.81
C GLY A 371 -20.20 -9.99 3.40
N LEU A 372 -20.02 -11.18 2.83
CA LEU A 372 -21.14 -12.07 2.46
C LEU A 372 -21.94 -12.52 3.70
N LEU A 373 -21.26 -12.79 4.81
CA LEU A 373 -21.89 -13.17 6.08
C LEU A 373 -22.63 -11.96 6.70
N LEU A 374 -21.98 -10.79 6.73
CA LEU A 374 -22.60 -9.55 7.21
C LEU A 374 -23.83 -9.16 6.38
N GLN A 375 -23.83 -9.41 5.07
CA GLN A 375 -25.01 -9.19 4.22
C GLN A 375 -26.21 -10.04 4.62
N ARG A 376 -25.99 -11.26 5.13
CA ARG A 376 -27.06 -12.10 5.67
C ARG A 376 -27.58 -11.53 6.98
N ASP A 377 -26.70 -11.05 7.84
CA ASP A 377 -27.04 -10.66 9.21
C ASP A 377 -27.59 -9.22 9.30
N LEU A 378 -27.09 -8.30 8.46
CA LEU A 378 -27.45 -6.87 8.44
C LEU A 378 -28.39 -6.48 7.30
N GLY A 379 -28.50 -7.31 6.26
CA GLY A 379 -29.26 -7.00 5.04
C GLY A 379 -28.47 -6.20 3.98
N PHE A 380 -27.25 -5.73 4.29
CA PHE A 380 -26.35 -5.04 3.36
C PHE A 380 -24.90 -5.49 3.59
N ASN A 381 -24.02 -5.30 2.60
CA ASN A 381 -22.63 -5.73 2.66
C ASN A 381 -21.69 -4.53 2.91
N PRO A 382 -21.28 -4.25 4.16
CA PRO A 382 -20.37 -3.14 4.44
C PRO A 382 -18.92 -3.39 4.01
N LEU A 383 -18.61 -4.59 3.52
CA LEU A 383 -17.30 -5.00 3.00
C LEU A 383 -17.35 -5.31 1.50
N ASP A 384 -18.31 -4.73 0.78
CA ASP A 384 -18.34 -4.68 -0.68
C ASP A 384 -17.39 -3.57 -1.17
N PHE A 385 -16.09 -3.88 -1.21
CA PHE A 385 -15.05 -2.93 -1.64
C PHE A 385 -14.34 -3.36 -2.92
N GLY A 386 -13.82 -2.37 -3.65
CA GLY A 386 -12.86 -2.55 -4.73
C GLY A 386 -11.42 -2.64 -4.22
N MET A 387 -10.51 -3.16 -5.03
CA MET A 387 -9.12 -3.36 -4.63
C MET A 387 -8.18 -2.45 -5.41
N ILE A 388 -7.24 -1.81 -4.72
CA ILE A 388 -6.17 -1.01 -5.32
C ILE A 388 -4.80 -1.39 -4.74
N GLY A 389 -3.74 -1.09 -5.49
CA GLY A 389 -2.36 -1.08 -5.01
C GLY A 389 -1.84 0.35 -4.96
N SER A 390 -0.79 0.61 -4.20
CA SER A 390 -0.07 1.89 -4.18
C SER A 390 1.34 1.69 -3.63
N THR A 391 2.19 2.71 -3.65
CA THR A 391 3.59 2.50 -3.25
C THR A 391 3.79 2.55 -1.73
N ASP A 392 3.07 3.42 -1.01
CA ASP A 392 3.35 3.77 0.40
C ASP A 392 4.82 4.24 0.55
N THR A 393 5.29 4.96 -0.47
CA THR A 393 6.69 5.38 -0.53
C THR A 393 6.96 6.58 0.35
N HIS A 394 8.12 6.60 1.03
CA HIS A 394 8.56 7.72 1.85
C HIS A 394 9.73 8.50 1.24
N ASN A 395 9.90 8.48 -0.09
CA ASN A 395 10.92 9.25 -0.79
C ASN A 395 10.35 10.35 -1.70
N ALA A 396 9.04 10.63 -1.66
CA ALA A 396 8.35 11.49 -2.62
C ALA A 396 8.47 11.01 -4.10
N ASN A 397 8.68 9.72 -4.34
CA ASN A 397 8.81 9.10 -5.67
C ASN A 397 7.55 8.30 -6.03
N ALA A 398 6.42 8.99 -6.20
CA ALA A 398 5.13 8.38 -6.54
C ALA A 398 5.23 7.41 -7.72
N GLY A 399 4.67 6.20 -7.56
CA GLY A 399 4.60 5.18 -8.60
C GLY A 399 5.92 4.46 -8.93
N ASP A 400 6.99 4.67 -8.14
CA ASP A 400 8.29 4.00 -8.32
C ASP A 400 8.25 2.53 -7.86
N ALA A 401 7.43 1.76 -8.58
CA ALA A 401 7.09 0.37 -8.31
C ALA A 401 7.87 -0.61 -9.22
N GLU A 402 8.82 -0.12 -10.01
CA GLU A 402 9.54 -0.90 -11.01
C GLU A 402 10.71 -1.66 -10.36
N GLU A 403 10.71 -2.99 -10.47
CA GLU A 403 11.74 -3.85 -9.84
C GLU A 403 13.17 -3.48 -10.26
N TRP A 404 13.38 -3.03 -11.51
CA TRP A 404 14.70 -2.64 -12.02
C TRP A 404 15.17 -1.28 -11.54
N ASP A 405 14.29 -0.34 -11.19
CA ASP A 405 14.68 1.00 -10.71
C ASP A 405 14.47 1.20 -9.21
N TYR A 406 13.92 0.22 -8.48
CA TYR A 406 13.66 0.36 -7.06
C TYR A 406 14.90 0.82 -6.24
N ARG A 407 14.85 2.05 -5.73
CA ARG A 407 15.89 2.66 -4.87
C ARG A 407 15.51 2.68 -3.38
N GLY A 408 14.60 1.79 -2.99
CA GLY A 408 14.04 1.76 -1.64
C GLY A 408 12.95 2.82 -1.43
N ALA A 409 12.33 2.82 -0.25
CA ALA A 409 11.28 3.78 0.08
C ALA A 409 11.36 4.34 1.50
N ALA A 410 12.55 4.34 2.11
CA ALA A 410 12.78 4.90 3.43
C ALA A 410 14.05 5.75 3.45
N ALA A 411 14.26 6.53 2.39
CA ALA A 411 15.30 7.53 2.25
C ALA A 411 16.68 7.01 2.73
N ASN A 412 17.27 7.61 3.77
CA ASN A 412 18.59 7.21 4.28
C ASN A 412 18.66 5.79 4.85
N PHE A 413 17.52 5.18 5.18
CA PHE A 413 17.45 3.81 5.68
C PHE A 413 17.45 2.76 4.58
N SER A 414 17.26 3.16 3.33
CA SER A 414 17.20 2.26 2.17
C SER A 414 18.20 2.61 1.07
N THR A 415 19.11 3.57 1.28
CA THR A 415 20.19 3.88 0.33
C THR A 415 21.55 3.61 0.97
N PRO A 416 22.55 3.08 0.24
CA PRO A 416 22.54 2.62 -1.17
C PRO A 416 22.02 1.18 -1.33
N ALA A 417 22.17 0.58 -2.52
CA ALA A 417 21.78 -0.80 -2.83
C ALA A 417 22.24 -1.83 -1.78
N ARG A 418 23.50 -1.75 -1.33
CA ARG A 418 24.03 -2.59 -0.25
C ARG A 418 23.20 -2.51 1.03
N THR A 419 22.72 -1.32 1.39
CA THR A 419 21.89 -1.14 2.60
C THR A 419 20.58 -1.92 2.47
N ARG A 420 19.97 -1.95 1.28
CA ARG A 420 18.74 -2.73 1.04
C ARG A 420 19.02 -4.23 1.10
N LEU A 421 20.09 -4.69 0.45
CA LEU A 421 20.50 -6.11 0.44
C LEU A 421 20.85 -6.66 1.82
N LEU A 422 21.45 -5.84 2.68
CA LEU A 422 21.87 -6.25 4.03
C LEU A 422 20.76 -6.06 5.08
N GLY A 423 19.54 -5.68 4.69
CA GLY A 423 18.41 -5.55 5.61
C GLY A 423 18.37 -4.25 6.42
N GLY A 424 19.06 -3.20 5.98
CA GLY A 424 19.05 -1.85 6.56
C GLY A 424 20.20 -1.55 7.55
N ARG A 425 20.33 -0.28 7.95
CA ARG A 425 21.34 0.20 8.92
C ARG A 425 20.82 0.05 10.35
N ALA A 426 21.35 -0.93 11.09
CA ALA A 426 21.13 -1.19 12.53
C ALA A 426 19.65 -1.32 13.00
N ASP A 427 19.33 -2.48 13.60
CA ASP A 427 18.11 -2.77 14.38
C ASP A 427 16.78 -3.05 13.62
N ARG A 428 16.78 -3.08 12.28
CA ARG A 428 15.63 -3.59 11.48
C ARG A 428 15.98 -4.79 10.58
N GLY A 429 17.10 -5.48 10.88
CA GLY A 429 17.93 -6.38 10.05
C GLY A 429 17.33 -7.64 9.37
N ARG A 430 16.09 -7.60 8.90
CA ARG A 430 15.49 -8.51 7.89
C ARG A 430 14.35 -7.82 7.12
N ARG A 431 13.69 -6.84 7.74
CA ARG A 431 12.46 -6.19 7.24
C ARG A 431 12.63 -5.29 6.04
N ALA A 432 13.83 -4.78 5.74
CA ALA A 432 14.04 -3.97 4.52
C ALA A 432 14.16 -4.87 3.28
N LEU A 433 14.70 -6.07 3.46
CA LEU A 433 14.90 -7.06 2.40
C LEU A 433 13.59 -7.77 2.01
N GLU A 434 12.69 -7.90 2.99
CA GLU A 434 11.31 -8.41 2.86
C GLU A 434 10.33 -7.42 2.21
N ARG A 435 10.73 -6.15 1.99
CA ARG A 435 9.90 -5.17 1.27
C ARG A 435 9.94 -5.40 -0.23
N ASN A 436 8.93 -4.87 -0.91
CA ASN A 436 8.80 -4.81 -2.37
C ASN A 436 8.68 -3.34 -2.84
N PRO A 437 8.72 -3.05 -4.14
CA PRO A 437 8.57 -1.67 -4.65
C PRO A 437 7.21 -1.01 -4.38
N GLY A 438 6.17 -1.81 -4.12
CA GLY A 438 4.79 -1.34 -3.99
C GLY A 438 4.00 -1.52 -5.28
N GLY A 439 2.72 -1.13 -5.26
CA GLY A 439 1.79 -1.33 -6.38
C GLY A 439 1.31 -0.04 -7.02
N LEU A 440 0.39 -0.18 -7.98
CA LEU A 440 -0.32 0.94 -8.60
C LEU A 440 -1.84 0.74 -8.51
N ALA A 441 -2.56 1.86 -8.47
CA ALA A 441 -4.00 1.90 -8.60
C ALA A 441 -4.34 2.06 -10.08
N ALA A 442 -5.17 1.17 -10.61
CA ALA A 442 -5.67 1.27 -11.97
C ALA A 442 -7.18 1.55 -11.95
N VAL A 443 -7.61 2.58 -12.67
CA VAL A 443 -8.96 3.13 -12.60
C VAL A 443 -9.53 3.25 -14.00
N TRP A 444 -10.71 2.67 -14.23
CA TRP A 444 -11.42 2.81 -15.49
C TRP A 444 -12.39 3.98 -15.43
N ALA A 445 -11.99 5.08 -16.07
CA ALA A 445 -12.76 6.31 -16.11
C ALA A 445 -13.00 6.78 -17.54
N GLU A 446 -14.02 7.60 -17.71
CA GLU A 446 -14.41 8.21 -18.98
C GLU A 446 -13.30 9.14 -19.52
N GLU A 447 -12.61 9.84 -18.63
CA GLU A 447 -11.54 10.80 -18.93
C GLU A 447 -10.57 10.94 -17.75
N ASN A 448 -9.38 11.52 -17.99
CA ASN A 448 -8.43 11.85 -16.92
C ASN A 448 -8.84 13.16 -16.22
N SER A 449 -9.89 13.10 -15.41
CA SER A 449 -10.34 14.21 -14.56
C SER A 449 -10.63 13.74 -13.14
N ARG A 450 -10.58 14.67 -12.18
CA ARG A 450 -10.94 14.39 -10.78
C ARG A 450 -12.34 13.79 -10.69
N GLU A 451 -13.29 14.37 -11.41
CA GLU A 451 -14.68 13.96 -11.42
C GLU A 451 -14.83 12.52 -11.91
N ALA A 452 -14.25 12.18 -13.06
CA ALA A 452 -14.38 10.86 -13.65
C ALA A 452 -13.62 9.78 -12.87
N ILE A 453 -12.37 10.06 -12.45
CA ILE A 453 -11.53 9.12 -11.70
C ILE A 453 -12.12 8.89 -10.30
N PHE A 454 -12.57 9.94 -9.60
CA PHE A 454 -13.18 9.78 -8.27
C PHE A 454 -14.51 9.02 -8.34
N ALA A 455 -15.36 9.32 -9.33
CA ALA A 455 -16.58 8.55 -9.56
C ALA A 455 -16.28 7.08 -9.88
N ALA A 456 -15.17 6.79 -10.58
CA ALA A 456 -14.72 5.43 -10.87
C ALA A 456 -14.27 4.68 -9.62
N MET A 457 -13.55 5.37 -8.72
CA MET A 457 -13.20 4.86 -7.39
C MET A 457 -14.44 4.55 -6.55
N GLN A 458 -15.43 5.45 -6.49
CA GLN A 458 -16.68 5.24 -5.75
C GLN A 458 -17.49 4.05 -6.30
N ARG A 459 -17.58 3.89 -7.63
CA ARG A 459 -18.29 2.75 -8.25
C ARG A 459 -17.48 1.47 -8.29
N LYS A 460 -16.23 1.50 -7.80
CA LYS A 460 -15.29 0.36 -7.68
C LYS A 460 -14.86 -0.25 -9.01
N GLU A 461 -14.91 0.51 -10.12
CA GLU A 461 -14.38 0.06 -11.41
C GLU A 461 -12.86 0.29 -11.47
N VAL A 462 -12.17 -0.33 -10.52
CA VAL A 462 -10.74 -0.20 -10.25
C VAL A 462 -10.10 -1.57 -10.09
N TYR A 463 -8.78 -1.62 -10.12
CA TYR A 463 -8.02 -2.82 -9.83
C TYR A 463 -6.62 -2.48 -9.30
N ALA A 464 -6.00 -3.44 -8.61
CA ALA A 464 -4.66 -3.32 -8.07
C ALA A 464 -3.65 -3.93 -9.05
N THR A 465 -2.44 -3.39 -9.11
CA THR A 465 -1.27 -4.09 -9.65
C THR A 465 -0.14 -4.13 -8.63
N SER A 466 0.74 -5.14 -8.70
CA SER A 466 1.90 -5.25 -7.82
C SER A 466 3.12 -4.46 -8.28
N GLY A 467 3.00 -3.71 -9.39
CA GLY A 467 3.99 -2.75 -9.86
C GLY A 467 3.89 -2.46 -11.35
N THR A 468 3.65 -3.48 -12.17
CA THR A 468 3.52 -3.33 -13.62
C THR A 468 2.14 -2.82 -14.03
N ARG A 469 2.05 -2.16 -15.18
CA ARG A 469 0.81 -1.58 -15.74
C ARG A 469 0.04 -2.58 -16.60
N ILE A 470 -0.27 -3.76 -16.05
CA ILE A 470 -1.14 -4.74 -16.71
C ILE A 470 -2.51 -4.11 -16.95
N ALA A 471 -2.99 -4.09 -18.21
CA ALA A 471 -4.34 -3.64 -18.52
C ALA A 471 -5.32 -4.79 -18.30
N LEU A 472 -6.39 -4.57 -17.52
CA LEU A 472 -7.35 -5.62 -17.16
C LEU A 472 -8.81 -5.16 -17.30
N ARG A 473 -9.60 -5.95 -18.02
CA ARG A 473 -11.05 -5.83 -18.14
C ARG A 473 -11.73 -7.11 -17.67
N PHE A 474 -12.76 -6.95 -16.85
CA PHE A 474 -13.52 -8.05 -16.29
C PHE A 474 -15.01 -7.69 -16.26
N PHE A 475 -15.83 -8.52 -16.90
CA PHE A 475 -17.27 -8.37 -16.97
C PHE A 475 -17.95 -9.70 -16.62
N GLY A 476 -19.09 -9.64 -15.94
CA GLY A 476 -19.88 -10.81 -15.55
C GLY A 476 -21.36 -10.61 -15.83
N GLY A 477 -22.06 -11.67 -16.21
CA GLY A 477 -23.51 -11.62 -16.39
C GLY A 477 -24.10 -12.98 -16.75
N PHE A 478 -25.43 -13.03 -16.86
CA PHE A 478 -26.16 -14.25 -17.23
C PHE A 478 -26.49 -14.32 -18.73
N ASN A 479 -26.16 -13.28 -19.49
CA ASN A 479 -26.29 -13.28 -20.94
C ASN A 479 -25.12 -14.04 -21.59
N ASN A 480 -25.33 -14.50 -22.82
CA ASN A 480 -24.26 -15.11 -23.62
C ASN A 480 -23.17 -14.07 -23.95
N MET A 481 -21.98 -14.26 -23.38
CA MET A 481 -20.82 -13.37 -23.53
C MET A 481 -20.04 -13.60 -24.83
N GLN A 482 -20.28 -14.72 -25.53
CA GLN A 482 -19.51 -15.12 -26.72
C GLN A 482 -19.34 -14.04 -27.81
N PRO A 483 -20.32 -13.15 -28.06
CA PRO A 483 -20.14 -12.05 -29.01
C PRO A 483 -18.95 -11.12 -28.69
N ALA A 484 -18.62 -10.94 -27.40
CA ALA A 484 -17.51 -10.07 -26.98
C ALA A 484 -16.14 -10.57 -27.47
N LEU A 485 -15.91 -11.89 -27.53
CA LEU A 485 -14.63 -12.46 -28.01
C LEU A 485 -14.35 -12.15 -29.49
N LYS A 486 -15.40 -12.02 -30.29
CA LYS A 486 -15.33 -11.85 -31.75
C LYS A 486 -15.46 -10.38 -32.19
N SER A 487 -15.83 -9.50 -31.26
CA SER A 487 -16.04 -8.08 -31.54
C SER A 487 -14.73 -7.36 -31.81
N THR A 488 -14.76 -6.39 -32.72
CA THR A 488 -13.65 -5.43 -32.92
C THR A 488 -13.56 -4.41 -31.77
N ASN A 489 -14.63 -4.25 -30.99
CA ASN A 489 -14.64 -3.53 -29.72
C ASN A 489 -15.18 -4.47 -28.61
N PRO A 490 -14.32 -5.34 -28.06
CA PRO A 490 -14.74 -6.39 -27.13
C PRO A 490 -15.26 -5.83 -25.81
N VAL A 491 -14.73 -4.71 -25.33
CA VAL A 491 -15.11 -4.07 -24.06
C VAL A 491 -16.52 -3.52 -24.13
N ARG A 492 -16.83 -2.75 -25.17
CA ARG A 492 -18.17 -2.18 -25.35
C ARG A 492 -19.23 -3.25 -25.50
N GLU A 493 -18.91 -4.35 -26.18
CA GLU A 493 -19.85 -5.47 -26.31
C GLU A 493 -20.02 -6.23 -24.99
N ALA A 494 -18.95 -6.43 -24.21
CA ALA A 494 -19.04 -7.04 -22.88
C ALA A 494 -19.85 -6.18 -21.90
N ASP A 495 -19.68 -4.85 -21.92
CA ASP A 495 -20.45 -3.89 -21.11
C ASP A 495 -21.95 -3.91 -21.43
N ARG A 496 -22.32 -4.17 -22.70
CA ARG A 496 -23.72 -4.35 -23.11
C ARG A 496 -24.31 -5.67 -22.60
N LEU A 497 -23.48 -6.70 -22.42
CA LEU A 497 -23.91 -8.05 -22.11
C LEU A 497 -23.90 -8.38 -20.61
N GLY A 498 -23.15 -7.65 -19.80
CA GLY A 498 -23.10 -7.85 -18.35
C GLY A 498 -22.75 -6.59 -17.58
N VAL A 499 -22.14 -6.78 -16.41
CA VAL A 499 -21.70 -5.69 -15.53
C VAL A 499 -20.18 -5.72 -15.37
N PRO A 500 -19.51 -4.57 -15.25
CA PRO A 500 -18.06 -4.52 -15.04
C PRO A 500 -17.68 -4.90 -13.61
N MET A 501 -16.39 -5.16 -13.37
CA MET A 501 -15.81 -5.26 -12.03
C MET A 501 -16.22 -4.09 -11.12
N GLY A 502 -16.47 -4.38 -9.84
CA GLY A 502 -17.01 -3.43 -8.86
C GLY A 502 -18.54 -3.31 -8.84
N ALA A 503 -19.23 -4.04 -9.73
CA ALA A 503 -20.68 -4.07 -9.82
C ALA A 503 -21.29 -5.38 -9.29
N HIS A 504 -22.62 -5.43 -9.30
CA HIS A 504 -23.42 -6.57 -8.84
C HIS A 504 -24.20 -7.15 -10.00
N MET A 505 -24.14 -8.47 -10.15
CA MET A 505 -25.04 -9.22 -11.02
C MET A 505 -26.38 -9.47 -10.30
N PRO A 506 -27.49 -9.61 -11.04
CA PRO A 506 -28.80 -9.91 -10.45
C PRO A 506 -28.80 -11.27 -9.72
N ALA A 507 -29.53 -11.35 -8.61
CA ALA A 507 -29.71 -12.60 -7.85
C ALA A 507 -30.73 -13.55 -8.52
N GLY A 508 -30.76 -14.80 -8.05
CA GLY A 508 -31.87 -15.75 -8.30
C GLY A 508 -32.00 -16.22 -9.75
N GLN A 509 -30.97 -16.02 -10.56
CA GLN A 509 -30.98 -16.46 -11.95
C GLN A 509 -30.72 -17.96 -12.02
N THR A 510 -31.44 -18.67 -12.89
CA THR A 510 -31.21 -20.11 -13.10
C THR A 510 -30.14 -20.39 -14.16
N ALA A 511 -29.87 -19.41 -15.02
CA ALA A 511 -28.77 -19.46 -15.97
C ALA A 511 -27.42 -19.46 -15.23
N LYS A 512 -26.41 -20.07 -15.84
CA LYS A 512 -25.04 -20.04 -15.33
C LYS A 512 -24.37 -18.73 -15.72
N PRO A 513 -23.71 -18.01 -14.79
CA PRO A 513 -23.06 -16.76 -15.11
C PRO A 513 -21.83 -17.01 -15.98
N GLN A 514 -21.66 -16.14 -16.98
CA GLN A 514 -20.50 -16.07 -17.85
C GLN A 514 -19.69 -14.81 -17.56
N PHE A 515 -18.39 -14.96 -17.72
CA PHE A 515 -17.41 -13.96 -17.36
C PHE A 515 -16.46 -13.72 -18.52
N PHE A 516 -16.44 -12.51 -19.05
CA PHE A 516 -15.48 -12.08 -20.06
C PHE A 516 -14.27 -11.44 -19.36
N VAL A 517 -13.08 -11.91 -19.73
CA VAL A 517 -11.81 -11.38 -19.21
C VAL A 517 -10.90 -11.03 -20.37
N TRP A 518 -10.30 -9.84 -20.31
CA TRP A 518 -9.29 -9.39 -21.26
C TRP A 518 -8.14 -8.72 -20.53
N ALA A 519 -6.94 -9.27 -20.68
CA ALA A 519 -5.72 -8.79 -20.07
C ALA A 519 -4.65 -8.54 -21.14
N MET A 520 -3.90 -7.45 -21.00
CA MET A 520 -2.74 -7.13 -21.83
C MET A 520 -1.54 -6.84 -20.94
N ARG A 521 -0.36 -7.30 -21.35
CA ARG A 521 0.87 -7.05 -20.60
C ARG A 521 1.21 -5.56 -20.56
N ASP A 522 1.99 -5.18 -19.54
CA ASP A 522 2.74 -3.94 -19.58
C ASP A 522 3.85 -4.03 -20.66
N PRO A 523 3.91 -3.11 -21.64
CA PRO A 523 4.94 -3.10 -22.67
C PRO A 523 6.39 -3.09 -22.15
N SER A 524 6.65 -2.52 -20.97
CA SER A 524 8.00 -2.47 -20.37
C SER A 524 8.33 -3.65 -19.48
N ALA A 525 7.40 -4.59 -19.26
CA ALA A 525 7.60 -5.76 -18.40
C ALA A 525 7.47 -7.09 -19.17
N THR A 526 7.66 -8.21 -18.45
CA THR A 526 7.51 -9.56 -18.99
C THR A 526 6.07 -9.83 -19.47
N ALA A 527 5.91 -10.84 -20.32
CA ALA A 527 4.60 -11.22 -20.85
C ALA A 527 3.70 -11.84 -19.76
N LEU A 528 2.42 -12.04 -20.07
CA LEU A 528 1.47 -12.72 -19.20
C LEU A 528 1.73 -14.23 -19.18
N ASP A 529 1.64 -14.86 -18.01
CA ASP A 529 1.63 -16.32 -17.85
C ASP A 529 0.20 -16.85 -17.91
N LYS A 530 -0.67 -16.36 -17.02
CA LYS A 530 -2.03 -16.90 -16.87
C LYS A 530 -3.01 -15.92 -16.22
N VAL A 531 -4.29 -16.24 -16.36
CA VAL A 531 -5.41 -15.57 -15.70
C VAL A 531 -6.10 -16.57 -14.79
N GLN A 532 -6.38 -16.15 -13.57
CA GLN A 532 -7.08 -16.90 -12.55
C GLN A 532 -8.42 -16.26 -12.18
N MET A 533 -9.45 -17.09 -12.04
CA MET A 533 -10.71 -16.74 -11.42
C MET A 533 -10.68 -17.16 -9.96
N VAL A 534 -10.94 -16.22 -9.05
CA VAL A 534 -11.17 -16.49 -7.62
C VAL A 534 -12.64 -16.32 -7.34
N LYS A 535 -13.30 -17.41 -6.92
CA LYS A 535 -14.71 -17.43 -6.50
C LYS A 535 -14.79 -17.69 -5.00
N SER A 536 -15.66 -16.98 -4.30
CA SER A 536 -16.10 -17.37 -2.95
C SER A 536 -17.60 -17.23 -2.81
N TRP A 537 -18.21 -18.10 -2.01
CA TRP A 537 -19.65 -18.10 -1.75
C TRP A 537 -19.98 -18.57 -0.34
N VAL A 538 -21.20 -18.31 0.10
CA VAL A 538 -21.72 -18.79 1.39
C VAL A 538 -22.30 -20.19 1.24
N GLU A 539 -21.88 -21.10 2.12
CA GLU A 539 -22.47 -22.43 2.29
C GLU A 539 -22.81 -22.63 3.78
N GLY A 540 -24.11 -22.57 4.10
CA GLY A 540 -24.60 -22.57 5.48
C GLY A 540 -24.13 -21.32 6.25
N ASP A 541 -23.40 -21.55 7.34
CA ASP A 541 -22.80 -20.49 8.17
C ASP A 541 -21.31 -20.25 7.84
N THR A 542 -20.81 -20.83 6.76
CA THR A 542 -19.40 -20.78 6.39
C THR A 542 -19.23 -20.24 4.98
N THR A 543 -18.01 -19.81 4.65
CA THR A 543 -17.65 -19.43 3.28
C THR A 543 -16.77 -20.49 2.64
N ARG A 544 -16.97 -20.73 1.35
CA ARG A 544 -16.13 -21.58 0.51
C ARG A 544 -15.34 -20.73 -0.48
N GLU A 545 -14.27 -21.28 -1.02
CA GLU A 545 -13.44 -20.63 -2.02
C GLU A 545 -12.96 -21.65 -3.05
N LEU A 546 -12.89 -21.23 -4.31
CA LEU A 546 -12.22 -21.94 -5.38
C LEU A 546 -11.39 -20.97 -6.22
N VAL A 547 -10.23 -21.44 -6.68
CA VAL A 547 -9.34 -20.71 -7.59
C VAL A 547 -9.11 -21.59 -8.82
N PHE A 548 -9.39 -21.04 -9.99
CA PHE A 548 -9.22 -21.72 -11.27
C PHE A 548 -8.30 -20.90 -12.17
N ASP A 549 -7.36 -21.55 -12.83
CA ASP A 549 -6.70 -20.97 -13.99
C ASP A 549 -7.68 -21.06 -15.18
N ILE A 550 -8.03 -19.92 -15.78
CA ILE A 550 -9.07 -19.81 -16.83
C ILE A 550 -8.54 -19.42 -18.21
N ALA A 551 -7.27 -19.00 -18.27
CA ALA A 551 -6.51 -18.81 -19.50
C ALA A 551 -5.02 -18.99 -19.20
N CYS A 552 -4.31 -19.69 -20.07
CA CYS A 552 -2.87 -19.89 -19.97
C CYS A 552 -2.19 -19.37 -21.25
N ALA A 553 -0.99 -18.83 -21.13
CA ALA A 553 -0.16 -18.49 -22.27
C ALA A 553 0.40 -19.72 -22.99
N GLU A 554 0.91 -19.53 -24.20
CA GLU A 554 1.55 -20.57 -25.02
C GLU A 554 0.61 -21.76 -25.36
N GLY A 555 -0.69 -21.51 -25.45
CA GLY A 555 -1.68 -22.53 -25.80
C GLY A 555 -1.86 -23.65 -24.77
N ARG A 556 -1.26 -23.49 -23.57
CA ARG A 556 -1.50 -24.37 -22.43
C ARG A 556 -2.98 -24.35 -22.07
N VAL A 557 -3.46 -25.48 -21.58
CA VAL A 557 -4.85 -25.65 -21.15
C VAL A 557 -4.83 -26.09 -19.68
N PRO A 558 -5.71 -25.56 -18.82
CA PRO A 558 -5.85 -26.04 -17.46
C PRO A 558 -6.15 -27.54 -17.41
N ASP A 559 -5.61 -28.25 -16.41
CA ASP A 559 -5.93 -29.65 -16.13
C ASP A 559 -7.31 -29.83 -15.49
N ALA A 560 -7.63 -31.05 -15.06
CA ALA A 560 -8.92 -31.37 -14.44
C ALA A 560 -9.14 -30.65 -13.11
N GLU A 561 -8.05 -30.30 -12.43
CA GLU A 561 -8.02 -29.50 -11.21
C GLU A 561 -8.06 -27.98 -11.49
N GLY A 562 -8.15 -27.60 -12.77
CA GLY A 562 -8.23 -26.21 -13.21
C GLY A 562 -6.90 -25.48 -13.07
N ARG A 563 -5.75 -26.16 -13.22
CA ARG A 563 -4.42 -25.57 -13.12
C ARG A 563 -3.69 -25.61 -14.46
N CYS A 564 -3.14 -24.47 -14.87
CA CYS A 564 -2.23 -24.40 -16.02
C CYS A 564 -0.95 -25.20 -15.70
N PRO A 565 -0.43 -25.99 -16.65
CA PRO A 565 0.93 -26.51 -16.58
C PRO A 565 1.93 -25.37 -16.30
N THR A 566 2.87 -25.60 -15.38
CA THR A 566 3.86 -24.58 -14.97
C THR A 566 4.66 -24.07 -16.17
N LEU A 567 4.67 -22.76 -16.37
CA LEU A 567 5.57 -22.12 -17.32
C LEU A 567 6.94 -21.95 -16.67
N ARG A 568 7.97 -22.56 -17.26
CA ARG A 568 9.36 -22.28 -16.87
C ARG A 568 10.01 -21.39 -17.91
N ALA A 569 10.31 -20.15 -17.53
CA ALA A 569 11.10 -19.23 -18.33
C ALA A 569 12.47 -19.01 -17.66
N ASP A 570 13.53 -19.06 -18.46
CA ASP A 570 14.86 -18.73 -17.98
C ASP A 570 15.02 -17.22 -17.80
N ILE A 571 15.89 -16.83 -16.87
CA ILE A 571 16.27 -15.44 -16.63
C ILE A 571 17.78 -15.45 -16.47
N ASP A 572 18.48 -14.62 -17.24
CA ASP A 572 19.91 -14.43 -17.07
C ASP A 572 20.16 -13.74 -15.72
N MET A 573 20.72 -14.48 -14.77
CA MET A 573 21.00 -13.99 -13.42
C MET A 573 22.21 -13.03 -13.36
N VAL A 574 22.88 -12.75 -14.48
CA VAL A 574 23.95 -11.74 -14.56
C VAL A 574 23.39 -10.39 -15.01
N SER A 575 22.45 -10.38 -15.94
CA SER A 575 21.88 -9.16 -16.54
C SER A 575 20.43 -8.87 -16.15
N CYS A 576 19.75 -9.84 -15.53
CA CYS A 576 18.31 -9.87 -15.31
C CYS A 576 17.46 -9.81 -16.59
N ALA A 577 18.03 -10.17 -17.75
CA ALA A 577 17.29 -10.28 -19.00
C ALA A 577 16.36 -11.52 -18.97
N PRO A 578 15.05 -11.35 -19.25
CA PRO A 578 14.14 -12.49 -19.37
C PRO A 578 14.35 -13.24 -20.69
N GLU A 579 14.00 -14.53 -20.72
CA GLU A 579 13.94 -15.32 -21.95
C GLU A 579 12.93 -14.72 -22.93
N ALA A 580 13.36 -14.48 -24.16
CA ALA A 580 12.51 -13.90 -25.20
C ALA A 580 11.44 -14.90 -25.68
N GLY A 581 10.25 -14.37 -26.02
CA GLY A 581 9.18 -15.15 -26.64
C GLY A 581 8.39 -16.05 -25.69
N ARG A 582 8.60 -15.93 -24.37
CA ARG A 582 7.84 -16.66 -23.35
C ARG A 582 6.62 -15.88 -22.88
N GLY A 583 5.52 -16.59 -22.63
CA GLY A 583 4.24 -16.02 -22.20
C GLY A 583 3.39 -15.42 -23.34
N ALA A 584 2.42 -14.57 -23.01
CA ALA A 584 1.49 -13.96 -23.96
C ALA A 584 1.40 -12.44 -23.80
N ASN A 585 1.31 -11.71 -24.92
CA ASN A 585 1.06 -10.27 -24.90
C ASN A 585 -0.40 -9.93 -24.51
N GLU A 586 -1.32 -10.83 -24.85
CA GLU A 586 -2.76 -10.70 -24.64
C GLU A 586 -3.31 -12.05 -24.17
N LEU A 587 -4.14 -12.04 -23.13
CA LEU A 587 -4.99 -13.17 -22.74
C LEU A 587 -6.44 -12.71 -22.73
N LYS A 588 -7.29 -13.37 -23.52
CA LYS A 588 -8.71 -13.02 -23.69
C LYS A 588 -9.54 -14.28 -23.69
N THR A 589 -10.50 -14.39 -22.76
CA THR A 589 -11.26 -15.62 -22.55
C THR A 589 -12.68 -15.33 -22.07
N ILE A 590 -13.54 -16.34 -22.18
CA ILE A 590 -14.82 -16.40 -21.47
C ILE A 590 -14.79 -17.63 -20.60
N TRP A 591 -15.12 -17.45 -19.32
CA TRP A 591 -15.29 -18.54 -18.37
C TRP A 591 -16.74 -18.59 -17.89
N GLN A 592 -17.26 -19.79 -17.62
CA GLN A 592 -18.61 -20.00 -17.10
C GLN A 592 -18.52 -20.75 -15.77
N ASP A 593 -19.32 -20.32 -14.81
CA ASP A 593 -19.44 -21.04 -13.53
C ASP A 593 -20.53 -22.11 -13.61
N ASP A 594 -20.14 -23.34 -13.95
CA ASP A 594 -21.08 -24.47 -14.01
C ASP A 594 -21.60 -24.87 -12.62
N GLY A 595 -20.85 -24.58 -11.56
CA GLY A 595 -21.18 -24.88 -10.16
C GLY A 595 -22.20 -23.93 -9.54
N TYR A 596 -22.43 -22.76 -10.15
CA TYR A 596 -23.30 -21.70 -9.64
C TYR A 596 -24.71 -22.21 -9.23
N GLN A 597 -25.15 -21.87 -8.03
CA GLN A 597 -26.51 -22.08 -7.56
C GLN A 597 -27.30 -20.76 -7.49
N PRO A 598 -28.59 -20.71 -7.90
CA PRO A 598 -29.36 -19.46 -7.95
C PRO A 598 -29.46 -18.68 -6.63
N ASP A 599 -29.47 -19.41 -5.52
CA ASP A 599 -29.63 -18.86 -4.17
C ASP A 599 -28.30 -18.54 -3.47
N GLU A 600 -27.16 -18.78 -4.12
CA GLU A 600 -25.86 -18.51 -3.51
C GLU A 600 -25.52 -17.02 -3.53
N LYS A 601 -25.04 -16.51 -2.39
CA LYS A 601 -24.35 -15.22 -2.32
C LYS A 601 -22.88 -15.47 -2.60
N ALA A 602 -22.35 -14.86 -3.66
CA ALA A 602 -20.99 -15.11 -4.12
C ALA A 602 -20.31 -13.83 -4.59
N PHE A 603 -18.98 -13.87 -4.65
CA PHE A 603 -18.19 -12.90 -5.40
C PHE A 603 -17.16 -13.60 -6.28
N TYR A 604 -16.76 -12.91 -7.34
CA TYR A 604 -15.77 -13.34 -8.32
C TYR A 604 -14.79 -12.21 -8.54
N TYR A 605 -13.49 -12.50 -8.56
CA TYR A 605 -12.50 -11.55 -9.05
C TYR A 605 -11.38 -12.26 -9.81
N ILE A 606 -10.64 -11.49 -10.61
CA ILE A 606 -9.58 -11.98 -11.46
C ILE A 606 -8.22 -11.69 -10.85
N ARG A 607 -7.30 -12.65 -10.93
CA ARG A 607 -5.87 -12.44 -10.75
C ARG A 607 -5.14 -12.74 -12.06
N VAL A 608 -4.36 -11.80 -12.57
CA VAL A 608 -3.51 -11.98 -13.75
C VAL A 608 -2.07 -12.11 -13.29
N LEU A 609 -1.33 -13.10 -13.79
CA LEU A 609 0.09 -13.29 -13.45
C LEU A 609 0.97 -13.11 -14.69
N GLN A 610 2.11 -12.45 -14.50
CA GLN A 610 3.17 -12.39 -15.49
C GLN A 610 4.12 -13.59 -15.38
N VAL A 611 4.84 -13.84 -16.46
CA VAL A 611 6.03 -14.69 -16.44
C VAL A 611 7.03 -14.08 -15.47
N GLU A 612 7.68 -14.92 -14.66
CA GLU A 612 8.63 -14.46 -13.65
C GLU A 612 9.72 -13.54 -14.25
N SER A 613 10.07 -12.51 -13.51
CA SER A 613 11.20 -11.60 -13.75
C SER A 613 12.14 -11.58 -12.54
N CYS A 614 13.29 -10.93 -12.67
CA CYS A 614 14.11 -10.62 -11.50
C CYS A 614 13.33 -9.76 -10.50
N ARG A 615 13.51 -10.04 -9.20
CA ARG A 615 13.10 -9.16 -8.10
C ARG A 615 14.13 -8.05 -7.92
N TRP A 616 13.77 -6.89 -7.36
CA TRP A 616 14.68 -5.76 -7.10
C TRP A 616 15.98 -6.16 -6.40
N SER A 617 15.91 -7.15 -5.49
CA SER A 617 17.08 -7.61 -4.73
C SER A 617 18.13 -8.26 -5.62
N MET A 618 17.74 -8.78 -6.78
CA MET A 618 18.67 -9.28 -7.79
C MET A 618 19.32 -8.13 -8.56
N PHE A 619 18.55 -7.11 -8.96
CA PHE A 619 19.08 -5.90 -9.59
C PHE A 619 20.10 -5.17 -8.69
N ASP A 620 19.79 -5.06 -7.39
CA ASP A 620 20.69 -4.50 -6.39
C ASP A 620 21.98 -5.32 -6.22
N ALA A 621 21.89 -6.65 -6.23
CA ALA A 621 23.06 -7.53 -6.13
C ALA A 621 24.00 -7.31 -7.32
N ILE A 622 23.44 -7.24 -8.53
CA ILE A 622 24.18 -7.02 -9.77
C ILE A 622 24.85 -5.64 -9.77
N ARG A 623 24.10 -4.54 -9.54
CA ARG A 623 24.67 -3.16 -9.57
C ARG A 623 25.72 -2.91 -8.50
N SER A 624 25.64 -3.61 -7.36
CA SER A 624 26.59 -3.47 -6.26
C SER A 624 27.76 -4.48 -6.30
N GLY A 625 27.71 -5.46 -7.21
CA GLY A 625 28.70 -6.55 -7.28
C GLY A 625 28.70 -7.46 -6.04
N LEU A 626 27.60 -7.50 -5.29
CA LEU A 626 27.44 -8.31 -4.09
C LEU A 626 26.71 -9.62 -4.39
N SER A 627 26.90 -10.63 -3.53
CA SER A 627 26.10 -11.84 -3.61
C SER A 627 24.65 -11.57 -3.17
N HIS A 628 23.71 -12.18 -3.89
CA HIS A 628 22.30 -12.15 -3.51
C HIS A 628 22.11 -12.84 -2.13
N PRO A 629 21.38 -12.23 -1.18
CA PRO A 629 21.19 -12.78 0.17
C PRO A 629 20.55 -14.18 0.17
N ALA A 630 21.13 -15.10 0.94
CA ALA A 630 20.61 -16.45 1.08
C ALA A 630 19.20 -16.47 1.69
N GLY A 631 18.31 -17.31 1.14
CA GLY A 631 16.94 -17.48 1.63
C GLY A 631 15.93 -16.44 1.12
N MET A 632 16.35 -15.45 0.33
CA MET A 632 15.43 -14.52 -0.32
C MET A 632 15.05 -14.97 -1.74
N PRO A 633 13.85 -14.66 -2.22
CA PRO A 633 13.50 -14.83 -3.62
C PRO A 633 14.42 -13.99 -4.52
N ARG A 634 14.87 -14.60 -5.62
CA ARG A 634 15.58 -13.93 -6.72
C ARG A 634 14.64 -13.46 -7.83
N ARG A 635 13.46 -14.06 -7.86
CA ARG A 635 12.44 -13.90 -8.90
C ARG A 635 11.15 -13.41 -8.26
N THR A 636 10.35 -12.73 -9.06
CA THR A 636 8.99 -12.30 -8.72
C THR A 636 8.07 -12.57 -9.92
N ALA A 637 6.79 -12.77 -9.65
CA ALA A 637 5.75 -12.81 -10.67
C ALA A 637 4.76 -11.68 -10.37
N GLU A 638 4.99 -10.56 -11.05
CA GLU A 638 4.14 -9.38 -11.04
C GLU A 638 2.71 -9.74 -11.51
N ARG A 639 1.72 -9.05 -10.95
CA ARG A 639 0.33 -9.46 -11.06
C ARG A 639 -0.64 -8.29 -10.93
N ALA A 640 -1.87 -8.53 -11.39
CA ALA A 640 -3.00 -7.61 -11.23
C ALA A 640 -4.20 -8.32 -10.63
N TRP A 641 -5.04 -7.58 -9.90
CA TRP A 641 -6.23 -8.10 -9.26
C TRP A 641 -7.42 -7.18 -9.47
N SER A 642 -8.47 -7.68 -10.12
CA SER A 642 -9.69 -6.91 -10.34
C SER A 642 -10.42 -6.62 -9.03
N SER A 643 -11.22 -5.55 -9.01
CA SER A 643 -12.32 -5.48 -8.03
C SER A 643 -13.29 -6.66 -8.23
N PRO A 644 -13.99 -7.10 -7.17
CA PRO A 644 -14.95 -8.19 -7.26
C PRO A 644 -16.21 -7.80 -8.04
N ILE A 645 -16.82 -8.80 -8.68
CA ILE A 645 -18.23 -8.78 -9.12
C ILE A 645 -19.00 -9.66 -8.14
N PHE A 646 -20.03 -9.10 -7.51
CA PHE A 646 -20.90 -9.83 -6.58
C PHE A 646 -22.11 -10.43 -7.30
N VAL A 647 -22.59 -11.58 -6.83
CA VAL A 647 -23.91 -12.12 -7.18
C VAL A 647 -24.86 -11.85 -6.03
N GLY A 648 -25.90 -11.07 -6.32
CA GLY A 648 -26.95 -10.75 -5.37
C GLY A 648 -26.56 -9.67 -4.36
N GLY A 649 -27.32 -8.59 -4.40
CA GLY A 649 -27.19 -7.42 -3.54
C GLY A 649 -27.86 -6.23 -4.20
N THR A 650 -28.48 -5.36 -3.41
CA THR A 650 -28.89 -4.03 -3.84
C THR A 650 -27.79 -3.06 -3.44
N LYS A 651 -27.17 -2.34 -4.40
CA LYS A 651 -26.46 -1.10 -4.06
C LYS A 651 -27.49 -0.17 -3.43
N HIS A 652 -27.33 0.17 -2.15
CA HIS A 652 -28.21 1.10 -1.45
C HIS A 652 -27.78 2.55 -1.67
#